data_AF-A0A847M907-F1
#
_entry.id   AF-A0A847M907-F1
#
_cell.length_a   1.000
_cell.length_b   1.000
_cell.length_c   1.000
_cell.angle_alpha   90.00
_cell.angle_beta   90.00
_cell.angle_gamma   90.00
#
_symmetry.space_group_name_H-M   'P 1'
#
loop_
_entity.id
_entity.type
_entity.pdbx_description
1 polymer ?
#
loop_
_entity_poly.entity_id
_entity_poly.type
_entity_poly.pdbx_seq_one_letter_code
_entity_poly.pdbx_strand_id
1 'polypeptide(L)'
;MRLKVVACGVFESELGRLSRQSANSIDLVFLDAGLHEEPERIRSELQRTIDEAEGHGYDAVVAAYGLCGRGTAGIIARTIPVVLLRVHDCITLFLGSRDAYMEQFRRHPGTFYITPGWYDKKVRRSQSLTASRSSQPHPENDPRYAAWADRFGAERARFLIHFHDSWKRNYTRAVYIDTCAAGQCEQVERYARDLAAAMGWRYERLDGSSDLLADAIEGRWGSGNMLVLQPGQCSVATTGSSVLDAVDSGHVSDASAPPPSQPPMETHSSDDHMGPSQPAGAVALGIDAGGTYTDCVVYDFRSKYLIAKAKALTTHHDLSVGIQSALDRLPTLPTDEIALVALSTTLATNSIAEGKGGRPGALLMAPFSLRADAIKWPLAHKISGAMTVGGVEIEPPNPTQVRQMVHRLLADSVDAFAISGYGSVRNPSHENIVREIVEQECDLPVVCGHHLSAGLNYLARANAAILNGRLLGVTYDLISAVKSSLHSRGIETPLMVVKGDGSLINEATALQRPVDTAFSGPAASAVGARFLTKMTDGLVFDMGGTTTDAAVIVGGMPRLNLDGARINGWRTSVPTADIATIGLGGDSHISFTLDRRLRIGPRRVIPLSYLAAQDKSARDELMALNGSLITERTSADAIDFFVLGTSPRDLDKLSGYDAAVVRALQSGPLSRAQLASRLRLSSPQLLRTEPLEAAGYLQRSALTPTDLLHATGELTVWDTQAATHALNLFAALYGDQPEALVVTILDQIVRRLCLQVLTCASDLPDHETGECGCSLCASLLHAGLSEQDGNPLQVQFTCNRDLVAIGAPVAAFFPQVAHRLNANLVIPEHAEVANAIGAVASEVIVHEKTVVRPTEAGAFVAHSRDSRREYSDLERAIAFATTTARELALQHARDAGAVNPAVRTEVDRRMARIADGSMQLIEVSVTATAAGRPLLSPSYAQHKGIPAASVVSANSDILSSDAIG
;
A
#
# COMPACT_ATOMS: atom_id res chain seq x y z
N MET A 1 -45.06 -16.79 -46.34
CA MET A 1 -44.75 -17.30 -44.99
C MET A 1 -45.53 -16.51 -43.96
N ARG A 2 -45.83 -17.12 -42.80
CA ARG A 2 -46.33 -16.47 -41.59
C ARG A 2 -45.18 -16.35 -40.60
N LEU A 3 -44.71 -15.13 -40.35
CA LEU A 3 -43.52 -14.87 -39.54
C LEU A 3 -43.90 -14.10 -38.28
N LYS A 4 -43.32 -14.47 -37.14
CA LYS A 4 -43.30 -13.63 -35.93
C LYS A 4 -41.99 -12.86 -35.94
N VAL A 5 -42.04 -11.53 -35.88
CA VAL A 5 -40.86 -10.67 -35.90
C VAL A 5 -40.75 -9.97 -34.55
N VAL A 6 -39.69 -10.27 -33.82
CA VAL A 6 -39.39 -9.67 -32.51
C VAL A 6 -38.25 -8.67 -32.68
N ALA A 7 -38.49 -7.41 -32.34
CA ALA A 7 -37.55 -6.32 -32.60
C ALA A 7 -37.42 -5.37 -31.40
N CYS A 8 -36.36 -4.57 -31.39
CA CYS A 8 -36.25 -3.46 -30.46
C CYS A 8 -37.28 -2.38 -30.84
N GLY A 9 -37.91 -1.75 -29.84
CA GLY A 9 -38.90 -0.69 -30.06
C GLY A 9 -38.38 0.51 -30.86
N VAL A 10 -37.06 0.67 -31.03
CA VAL A 10 -36.48 1.70 -31.91
C VAL A 10 -36.74 1.45 -33.40
N PHE A 11 -37.14 0.24 -33.80
CA PHE A 11 -37.44 -0.14 -35.19
C PHE A 11 -38.94 -0.14 -35.52
N GLU A 12 -39.79 0.33 -34.61
CA GLU A 12 -41.25 0.24 -34.76
C GLU A 12 -41.78 0.93 -36.02
N SER A 13 -41.21 2.08 -36.37
CA SER A 13 -41.59 2.84 -37.55
C SER A 13 -41.19 2.11 -38.85
N GLU A 14 -39.94 1.65 -38.94
CA GLU A 14 -39.37 0.99 -40.11
C GLU A 14 -40.07 -0.35 -40.36
N LEU A 15 -40.17 -1.21 -39.34
CA LEU A 15 -40.80 -2.53 -39.48
C LEU A 15 -42.31 -2.43 -39.66
N GLY A 16 -42.98 -1.44 -39.06
CA GLY A 16 -44.41 -1.19 -39.28
C GLY A 16 -44.74 -0.70 -40.70
N ARG A 17 -43.80 -0.02 -41.36
CA ARG A 17 -43.93 0.33 -42.79
C ARG A 17 -43.67 -0.88 -43.68
N LEU A 18 -42.57 -1.59 -43.44
CA LEU A 18 -42.17 -2.74 -44.25
C LEU A 18 -43.18 -3.90 -44.15
N SER A 19 -43.77 -4.16 -42.98
CA SER A 19 -44.77 -5.22 -42.80
C SER A 19 -46.03 -4.99 -43.64
N ARG A 20 -46.48 -3.73 -43.78
CA ARG A 20 -47.63 -3.35 -44.63
C ARG A 20 -47.37 -3.53 -46.13
N GLN A 21 -46.10 -3.57 -46.52
CA GLN A 21 -45.65 -3.73 -47.91
C GLN A 21 -45.24 -5.18 -48.24
N SER A 22 -45.15 -6.06 -47.24
CA SER A 22 -44.70 -7.43 -47.39
C SER A 22 -45.81 -8.34 -47.94
N ALA A 23 -45.43 -9.28 -48.80
CA ALA A 23 -46.31 -10.37 -49.25
C ALA A 23 -46.45 -11.49 -48.19
N ASN A 24 -45.65 -11.46 -47.12
CA ASN A 24 -45.73 -12.39 -45.99
C ASN A 24 -46.73 -11.90 -44.93
N SER A 25 -47.32 -12.82 -44.17
CA SER A 25 -48.11 -12.49 -42.99
C SER A 25 -47.15 -12.24 -41.82
N ILE A 26 -47.00 -10.98 -41.40
CA ILE A 26 -46.03 -10.57 -40.37
C ILE A 26 -46.77 -10.20 -39.08
N ASP A 27 -46.41 -10.86 -37.98
CA ASP A 27 -46.82 -10.50 -36.63
C ASP A 27 -45.65 -9.81 -35.90
N LEU A 28 -45.82 -8.54 -35.50
CA LEU A 28 -44.77 -7.69 -34.95
C LEU A 28 -44.86 -7.60 -33.43
N VAL A 29 -43.76 -7.92 -32.74
CA VAL A 29 -43.58 -7.72 -31.31
C VAL A 29 -42.38 -6.82 -31.06
N PHE A 30 -42.59 -5.74 -30.30
CA PHE A 30 -41.53 -4.80 -29.94
C PHE A 30 -41.20 -4.90 -28.46
N LEU A 31 -39.94 -5.18 -28.15
CA LEU A 31 -39.44 -5.14 -26.76
C LEU A 31 -38.95 -3.73 -26.41
N ASP A 32 -38.85 -3.44 -25.11
CA ASP A 32 -38.42 -2.14 -24.62
C ASP A 32 -36.99 -1.80 -25.08
N ALA A 33 -36.81 -0.61 -25.66
CA ALA A 33 -35.50 -0.07 -26.01
C ALA A 33 -34.58 0.12 -24.78
N GLY A 34 -35.16 0.17 -23.58
CA GLY A 34 -34.51 0.07 -22.26
C GLY A 34 -33.52 -1.08 -22.15
N LEU A 35 -33.84 -2.24 -22.73
CA LEU A 35 -33.12 -3.49 -22.51
C LEU A 35 -31.67 -3.47 -23.02
N HIS A 36 -31.28 -2.51 -23.88
CA HIS A 36 -29.88 -2.32 -24.31
C HIS A 36 -28.91 -1.98 -23.18
N GLU A 37 -29.42 -1.53 -22.04
CA GLU A 37 -28.62 -1.27 -20.84
C GLU A 37 -28.40 -2.55 -20.00
N GLU A 38 -29.14 -3.63 -20.31
CA GLU A 38 -29.13 -4.91 -19.59
C GLU A 38 -29.14 -6.11 -20.58
N PRO A 39 -28.02 -6.43 -21.27
CA PRO A 39 -28.00 -7.43 -22.35
C PRO A 39 -28.47 -8.85 -21.96
N GLU A 40 -28.31 -9.25 -20.69
CA GLU A 40 -28.82 -10.54 -20.21
C GLU A 40 -30.36 -10.62 -20.23
N ARG A 41 -31.05 -9.50 -19.99
CA ARG A 41 -32.50 -9.43 -20.08
C ARG A 41 -33.01 -9.42 -21.52
N ILE A 42 -32.21 -8.96 -22.48
CA ILE A 42 -32.53 -9.11 -23.91
C ILE A 42 -32.65 -10.59 -24.25
N ARG A 43 -31.71 -11.42 -23.79
CA ARG A 43 -31.70 -12.87 -24.08
C ARG A 43 -32.94 -13.55 -23.52
N SER A 44 -33.26 -13.32 -22.25
CA SER A 44 -34.40 -13.96 -21.60
C SER A 44 -35.74 -13.54 -22.22
N GLU A 45 -35.92 -12.25 -22.52
CA GLU A 45 -37.15 -11.74 -23.14
C GLU A 45 -37.29 -12.19 -24.60
N LEU A 46 -36.19 -12.23 -25.36
CA LEU A 46 -36.19 -12.79 -26.71
C LEU A 46 -36.54 -14.28 -26.67
N GLN A 47 -35.89 -15.08 -25.81
CA GLN A 47 -36.18 -16.50 -25.69
C GLN A 47 -37.63 -16.75 -25.27
N ARG A 48 -38.15 -15.99 -24.28
CA ARG A 48 -39.55 -16.06 -23.88
C ARG A 48 -40.50 -15.79 -25.05
N THR A 49 -40.24 -14.74 -25.83
CA THR A 49 -41.09 -14.36 -26.98
C THR A 49 -41.03 -15.38 -28.12
N ILE A 50 -39.88 -16.02 -28.33
CA ILE A 50 -39.66 -17.12 -29.27
C ILE A 50 -40.43 -18.36 -28.80
N ASP A 51 -40.30 -18.75 -27.53
CA ASP A 51 -40.98 -19.90 -26.95
C ASP A 51 -42.52 -19.70 -26.98
N GLU A 52 -43.01 -18.48 -26.77
CA GLU A 52 -44.43 -18.12 -26.93
C GLU A 52 -44.94 -18.17 -28.38
N ALA A 53 -44.07 -18.26 -29.37
CA ALA A 53 -44.48 -18.47 -30.76
C ALA A 53 -44.79 -19.94 -31.06
N GLU A 54 -44.37 -20.86 -30.19
CA GLU A 54 -44.54 -22.30 -30.38
C GLU A 54 -46.02 -22.70 -30.41
N GLY A 55 -46.38 -23.59 -31.33
CA GLY A 55 -47.77 -24.07 -31.48
C GLY A 55 -48.76 -23.09 -32.13
N HIS A 56 -48.33 -21.86 -32.48
CA HIS A 56 -49.20 -20.85 -33.08
C HIS A 56 -49.17 -20.77 -34.62
N GLY A 57 -48.50 -21.71 -35.28
CA GLY A 57 -48.51 -21.87 -36.75
C GLY A 57 -47.67 -20.85 -37.51
N TYR A 58 -46.55 -20.41 -36.93
CA TYR A 58 -45.53 -19.59 -37.62
C TYR A 58 -44.52 -20.48 -38.35
N ASP A 59 -44.06 -20.03 -39.53
CA ASP A 59 -43.03 -20.71 -40.31
C ASP A 59 -41.62 -20.46 -39.75
N ALA A 60 -41.39 -19.30 -39.14
CA ALA A 60 -40.16 -18.95 -38.41
C ALA A 60 -40.37 -17.74 -37.48
N VAL A 61 -39.46 -17.57 -36.53
CA VAL A 61 -39.34 -16.35 -35.71
C VAL A 61 -38.11 -15.55 -36.14
N VAL A 62 -38.29 -14.28 -36.51
CA VAL A 62 -37.19 -13.37 -36.89
C VAL A 62 -36.89 -12.44 -35.72
N ALA A 63 -35.68 -12.51 -35.18
CA ALA A 63 -35.20 -11.61 -34.14
C ALA A 63 -34.39 -10.47 -34.79
N ALA A 64 -35.03 -9.31 -34.97
CA ALA A 64 -34.45 -8.12 -35.56
C ALA A 64 -33.60 -7.35 -34.54
N TYR A 65 -32.50 -7.98 -34.15
CA TYR A 65 -31.47 -7.46 -33.26
C TYR A 65 -30.09 -7.76 -33.84
N GLY A 66 -29.13 -6.88 -33.61
CA GLY A 66 -27.72 -7.22 -33.75
C GLY A 66 -27.20 -8.03 -32.56
N LEU A 67 -25.88 -8.08 -32.39
CA LEU A 67 -25.26 -8.72 -31.23
C LEU A 67 -25.65 -8.01 -29.93
N CYS A 68 -25.80 -6.67 -29.98
CA CYS A 68 -26.39 -5.81 -28.97
C CYS A 68 -25.97 -6.23 -27.52
N GLY A 69 -24.66 -6.25 -27.25
CA GLY A 69 -24.07 -6.68 -25.97
C GLY A 69 -24.01 -8.20 -25.74
N ARG A 70 -24.11 -9.00 -26.82
CA ARG A 70 -24.30 -10.47 -26.84
C ARG A 70 -25.63 -10.98 -26.27
N GLY A 71 -26.64 -10.11 -26.20
CA GLY A 71 -28.00 -10.49 -25.80
C GLY A 71 -28.68 -11.46 -26.78
N THR A 72 -28.25 -11.49 -28.04
CA THR A 72 -28.75 -12.45 -29.04
C THR A 72 -27.93 -13.73 -29.15
N ALA A 73 -26.80 -13.84 -28.44
CA ALA A 73 -26.08 -15.11 -28.31
C ALA A 73 -26.78 -15.97 -27.25
N GLY A 74 -26.79 -17.29 -27.42
CA GLY A 74 -27.46 -18.24 -26.53
C GLY A 74 -28.96 -18.39 -26.78
N ILE A 75 -29.50 -17.77 -27.84
CA ILE A 75 -30.89 -18.03 -28.28
C ILE A 75 -30.99 -19.43 -28.84
N ILE A 76 -31.99 -20.18 -28.38
CA ILE A 76 -32.24 -21.58 -28.73
C ILE A 76 -33.48 -21.65 -29.63
N ALA A 77 -33.33 -22.26 -30.80
CA ALA A 77 -34.44 -22.68 -31.62
C ALA A 77 -34.92 -24.05 -31.11
N ARG A 78 -36.02 -24.08 -30.36
CA ARG A 78 -36.54 -25.33 -29.77
C ARG A 78 -37.29 -26.16 -30.81
N THR A 79 -38.45 -25.68 -31.26
CA THR A 79 -39.28 -26.40 -32.25
C THR A 79 -39.53 -25.63 -33.55
N ILE A 80 -39.36 -24.31 -33.55
CA ILE A 80 -39.55 -23.43 -34.71
C ILE A 80 -38.19 -22.83 -35.12
N PRO A 81 -37.86 -22.72 -36.42
CA PRO A 81 -36.66 -22.04 -36.87
C PRO A 81 -36.59 -20.58 -36.39
N VAL A 82 -35.40 -20.16 -35.94
CA VAL A 82 -35.16 -18.78 -35.48
C VAL A 82 -34.13 -18.12 -36.37
N VAL A 83 -34.46 -16.93 -36.88
CA VAL A 83 -33.59 -16.14 -37.76
C VAL A 83 -32.99 -14.99 -36.98
N LEU A 84 -31.66 -14.94 -36.92
CA LEU A 84 -30.88 -13.90 -36.25
C LEU A 84 -30.09 -13.09 -37.28
N LEU A 85 -29.89 -11.80 -37.03
CA LEU A 85 -29.11 -10.92 -37.90
C LEU A 85 -27.62 -10.96 -37.49
N ARG A 86 -26.73 -11.31 -38.43
CA ARG A 86 -25.27 -11.38 -38.22
C ARG A 86 -24.62 -10.00 -38.29
N VAL A 87 -25.03 -9.11 -37.39
CA VAL A 87 -24.51 -7.73 -37.31
C VAL A 87 -24.02 -7.42 -35.90
N HIS A 88 -22.85 -6.78 -35.77
CA HIS A 88 -22.27 -6.45 -34.46
C HIS A 88 -23.08 -5.38 -33.73
N ASP A 89 -23.58 -4.40 -34.47
CA ASP A 89 -24.29 -3.24 -33.95
C ASP A 89 -25.63 -3.07 -34.67
N CYS A 90 -26.67 -2.76 -33.90
CA CYS A 90 -28.02 -2.60 -34.39
C CYS A 90 -28.15 -1.34 -35.30
N ILE A 91 -27.19 -0.40 -35.29
CA ILE A 91 -27.04 0.69 -36.28
C ILE A 91 -26.86 0.16 -37.70
N THR A 92 -26.24 -1.01 -37.87
CA THR A 92 -26.09 -1.67 -39.18
C THR A 92 -27.44 -1.83 -39.89
N LEU A 93 -28.52 -2.04 -39.12
CA LEU A 93 -29.87 -2.24 -39.65
C LEU A 93 -30.49 -0.95 -40.20
N PHE A 94 -30.04 0.22 -39.73
CA PHE A 94 -30.45 1.53 -40.24
C PHE A 94 -29.60 2.01 -41.42
N LEU A 95 -28.42 1.41 -41.63
CA LEU A 95 -27.54 1.70 -42.77
C LEU A 95 -27.72 0.69 -43.92
N GLY A 96 -28.57 -0.31 -43.74
CA GLY A 96 -28.95 -1.27 -44.78
C GLY A 96 -27.87 -2.28 -45.21
N SER A 97 -26.63 -2.17 -44.73
CA SER A 97 -25.59 -3.18 -44.99
C SER A 97 -24.45 -3.14 -43.98
N ARG A 98 -23.78 -4.29 -43.80
CA ARG A 98 -22.56 -4.39 -42.99
C ARG A 98 -21.43 -3.53 -43.55
N ASP A 99 -21.29 -3.45 -44.87
CA ASP A 99 -20.24 -2.65 -45.51
C ASP A 99 -20.45 -1.16 -45.27
N ALA A 100 -21.69 -0.66 -45.35
CA ALA A 100 -22.00 0.73 -45.04
C ALA A 100 -21.69 1.07 -43.57
N TYR A 101 -22.00 0.18 -42.63
CA TYR A 101 -21.63 0.35 -41.23
C TYR A 101 -20.11 0.32 -41.02
N MET A 102 -19.41 -0.66 -41.59
CA MET A 102 -17.96 -0.80 -41.44
C MET A 102 -17.20 0.38 -42.05
N GLU A 103 -17.70 0.95 -43.15
CA GLU A 103 -17.13 2.16 -43.74
C GLU A 103 -17.23 3.36 -42.81
N GLN A 104 -18.40 3.55 -42.18
CA GLN A 104 -18.60 4.61 -41.19
C GLN A 104 -17.73 4.38 -39.93
N PHE A 105 -17.66 3.14 -39.44
CA PHE A 105 -16.86 2.77 -38.28
C PHE A 105 -15.36 2.99 -38.50
N ARG A 106 -14.82 2.59 -39.66
CA ARG A 106 -13.39 2.77 -40.00
C ARG A 106 -13.02 4.24 -40.17
N ARG A 107 -13.85 5.02 -40.85
CA ARG A 107 -13.56 6.45 -41.08
C ARG A 107 -13.70 7.25 -39.79
N HIS A 108 -14.73 6.96 -39.00
CA HIS A 108 -15.14 7.80 -37.87
C HIS A 108 -15.60 6.95 -36.67
N PRO A 109 -14.68 6.25 -35.97
CA PRO A 109 -15.03 5.33 -34.88
C PRO A 109 -15.69 6.04 -33.68
N GLY A 110 -15.41 7.33 -33.47
CA GLY A 110 -16.05 8.17 -32.45
C GLY A 110 -17.36 8.81 -32.91
N THR A 111 -18.29 8.03 -33.49
CA THR A 111 -19.59 8.53 -33.99
C THR A 111 -20.73 8.18 -33.05
N PHE A 112 -21.50 9.19 -32.66
CA PHE A 112 -22.76 9.04 -31.91
C PHE A 112 -23.94 9.08 -32.90
N TYR A 113 -24.62 7.95 -33.09
CA TYR A 113 -25.72 7.84 -34.05
C TYR A 113 -27.07 8.14 -33.41
N ILE A 114 -27.89 8.91 -34.12
CA ILE A 114 -29.23 9.33 -33.68
C ILE A 114 -30.20 8.93 -34.78
N THR A 115 -31.22 8.15 -34.41
CA THR A 115 -32.31 7.74 -35.29
C THR A 115 -33.65 8.26 -34.78
N PRO A 116 -34.66 8.42 -35.65
CA PRO A 116 -36.01 8.83 -35.25
C PRO A 116 -36.62 7.94 -34.17
N GLY A 117 -36.53 6.62 -34.34
CA GLY A 117 -37.06 5.65 -33.37
C GLY A 117 -36.34 5.70 -32.02
N TRP A 118 -35.01 5.92 -32.00
CA TRP A 118 -34.28 6.14 -30.75
C TRP A 118 -34.73 7.43 -30.06
N TYR A 119 -34.88 8.53 -30.80
CA TYR A 119 -35.35 9.79 -30.23
C TYR A 119 -36.75 9.66 -29.62
N ASP A 120 -37.69 9.03 -30.32
CA ASP A 120 -39.05 8.86 -29.80
C ASP A 120 -39.11 7.95 -28.56
N LYS A 121 -38.32 6.86 -28.54
CA LYS A 121 -38.35 5.89 -27.44
C LYS A 121 -37.53 6.31 -26.22
N LYS A 122 -36.39 6.96 -26.41
CA LYS A 122 -35.44 7.29 -25.32
C LYS A 122 -35.44 8.76 -24.93
N VAL A 123 -35.72 9.68 -25.84
CA VAL A 123 -35.63 11.13 -25.58
C VAL A 123 -37.02 11.73 -25.34
N ARG A 124 -37.97 11.51 -26.25
CA ARG A 124 -39.29 12.15 -26.20
C ARG A 124 -40.20 11.61 -25.09
N ARG A 125 -40.12 10.31 -24.77
CA ARG A 125 -40.86 9.71 -23.63
C ARG A 125 -40.27 10.07 -22.26
N SER A 126 -39.02 10.54 -22.22
CA SER A 126 -38.30 10.93 -21.00
C SER A 126 -38.39 12.44 -20.72
N GLN A 127 -39.60 13.03 -20.75
CA GLN A 127 -39.85 14.47 -20.47
C GLN A 127 -39.56 14.90 -19.01
N SER A 128 -38.49 14.38 -18.39
CA SER A 128 -37.94 14.84 -17.12
C SER A 128 -36.61 15.60 -17.29
N LEU A 129 -36.04 15.72 -18.50
CA LEU A 129 -34.66 16.20 -18.67
C LEU A 129 -34.48 17.33 -19.69
N THR A 130 -35.38 18.32 -19.69
CA THR A 130 -35.10 19.60 -20.34
C THR A 130 -35.46 20.78 -19.44
N ALA A 131 -34.59 21.08 -18.48
CA ALA A 131 -34.41 22.41 -17.93
C ALA A 131 -32.97 22.61 -17.45
N SER A 132 -32.03 22.65 -18.39
CA SER A 132 -30.76 23.37 -18.20
C SER A 132 -30.29 23.85 -19.57
N ARG A 133 -30.86 24.98 -19.98
CA ARG A 133 -30.29 25.80 -21.05
C ARG A 133 -29.05 26.49 -20.49
N SER A 134 -28.00 26.52 -21.32
CA SER A 134 -26.85 27.42 -21.27
C SER A 134 -26.00 27.42 -19.99
N SER A 135 -24.96 26.60 -19.99
CA SER A 135 -23.58 26.96 -19.55
C SER A 135 -22.70 25.71 -19.69
N GLN A 136 -21.39 25.90 -19.90
CA GLN A 136 -20.42 24.79 -20.01
C GLN A 136 -20.59 23.78 -18.87
N PRO A 137 -20.34 22.47 -19.10
CA PRO A 137 -20.63 21.42 -18.13
C PRO A 137 -19.67 21.52 -16.94
N HIS A 138 -20.04 22.33 -15.95
CA HIS A 138 -19.39 22.33 -14.64
C HIS A 138 -19.93 21.13 -13.84
N PRO A 139 -19.08 20.28 -13.22
CA PRO A 139 -19.51 19.07 -12.53
C PRO A 139 -20.56 19.30 -11.45
N GLU A 140 -20.60 20.52 -10.92
CA GLU A 140 -21.49 20.95 -9.83
C GLU A 140 -22.95 21.12 -10.28
N ASN A 141 -23.18 21.21 -11.58
CA ASN A 141 -24.51 21.29 -12.19
C ASN A 141 -25.10 19.91 -12.52
N ASP A 142 -24.36 18.82 -12.26
CA ASP A 142 -24.84 17.45 -12.44
C ASP A 142 -25.81 17.07 -11.30
N PRO A 143 -27.01 16.55 -11.57
CA PRO A 143 -27.98 16.17 -10.54
C PRO A 143 -27.44 15.18 -9.48
N ARG A 144 -26.41 14.41 -9.84
CA ARG A 144 -25.75 13.45 -8.94
C ARG A 144 -24.73 14.10 -8.02
N TYR A 145 -24.28 15.33 -8.32
CA TYR A 145 -23.19 16.00 -7.61
C TYR A 145 -23.51 16.19 -6.14
N ALA A 146 -24.70 16.71 -5.81
CA ALA A 146 -25.08 16.97 -4.43
C ALA A 146 -25.04 15.68 -3.58
N ALA A 147 -25.63 14.59 -4.09
CA ALA A 147 -25.64 13.31 -3.40
C ALA A 147 -24.23 12.69 -3.25
N TRP A 148 -23.38 12.85 -4.25
CA TRP A 148 -22.02 12.29 -4.21
C TRP A 148 -21.04 13.17 -3.44
N ALA A 149 -21.24 14.49 -3.41
CA ALA A 149 -20.44 15.42 -2.62
C ALA A 149 -20.69 15.22 -1.14
N ASP A 150 -21.95 14.96 -0.74
CA ASP A 150 -22.32 14.61 0.63
C ASP A 150 -21.69 13.27 1.06
N ARG A 151 -21.71 12.27 0.17
CA ARG A 151 -21.22 10.91 0.48
C ARG A 151 -19.70 10.73 0.40
N PHE A 152 -19.04 11.40 -0.55
CA PHE A 152 -17.62 11.16 -0.88
C PHE A 152 -16.74 12.39 -0.76
N GLY A 153 -17.31 13.55 -0.44
CA GLY A 153 -16.64 14.85 -0.43
C GLY A 153 -16.65 15.51 -1.82
N ALA A 154 -16.68 16.84 -1.83
CA ALA A 154 -16.83 17.65 -3.05
C ALA A 154 -15.79 17.34 -4.13
N GLU A 155 -14.52 17.16 -3.75
CA GLU A 155 -13.43 16.92 -4.71
C GLU A 155 -13.57 15.55 -5.40
N ARG A 156 -13.91 14.50 -4.65
CA ARG A 156 -14.17 13.17 -5.20
C ARG A 156 -15.47 13.14 -6.01
N ALA A 157 -16.50 13.88 -5.62
CA ALA A 157 -17.72 14.00 -6.40
C ALA A 157 -17.47 14.65 -7.77
N ARG A 158 -16.64 15.71 -7.82
CA ARG A 158 -16.17 16.29 -9.09
C ARG A 158 -15.42 15.26 -9.93
N PHE A 159 -14.50 14.50 -9.32
CA PHE A 159 -13.77 13.43 -10.02
C PHE A 159 -14.70 12.32 -10.54
N LEU A 160 -15.64 11.85 -9.72
CA LEU A 160 -16.58 10.78 -10.08
C LEU A 160 -17.50 11.20 -11.22
N ILE A 161 -17.99 12.44 -11.22
CA ILE A 161 -18.77 13.00 -12.32
C ILE A 161 -17.91 13.13 -13.57
N HIS A 162 -16.69 13.63 -13.44
CA HIS A 162 -15.74 13.74 -14.54
C HIS A 162 -15.38 12.37 -15.15
N PHE A 163 -15.24 11.34 -14.31
CA PHE A 163 -14.98 9.96 -14.71
C PHE A 163 -16.22 9.35 -15.39
N HIS A 164 -17.42 9.54 -14.83
CA HIS A 164 -18.66 9.07 -15.42
C HIS A 164 -19.00 9.74 -16.76
N ASP A 165 -18.54 10.96 -16.98
CA ASP A 165 -18.71 11.69 -18.23
C ASP A 165 -17.56 11.48 -19.22
N SER A 166 -16.55 10.69 -18.86
CA SER A 166 -15.36 10.46 -19.69
C SER A 166 -15.67 9.80 -21.04
N TRP A 167 -16.76 9.02 -21.13
CA TRP A 167 -17.22 8.41 -22.40
C TRP A 167 -17.51 9.48 -23.47
N LYS A 168 -17.91 10.68 -23.07
CA LYS A 168 -18.22 11.80 -23.97
C LYS A 168 -16.97 12.26 -24.76
N ARG A 169 -15.76 11.95 -24.29
CA ARG A 169 -14.49 12.27 -24.97
C ARG A 169 -14.17 11.32 -26.12
N ASN A 170 -14.78 10.13 -26.14
CA ASN A 170 -14.54 9.14 -27.18
C ASN A 170 -15.35 9.44 -28.46
N TYR A 171 -16.30 10.37 -28.38
CA TYR A 171 -17.10 10.83 -29.52
C TYR A 171 -16.59 12.17 -30.02
N THR A 172 -16.55 12.32 -31.34
CA THR A 172 -16.13 13.54 -32.05
C THR A 172 -17.14 13.98 -33.10
N ARG A 173 -18.13 13.13 -33.37
CA ARG A 173 -19.16 13.33 -34.40
C ARG A 173 -20.52 12.84 -33.90
N ALA A 174 -21.57 13.61 -34.16
CA ALA A 174 -22.96 13.15 -34.05
C ALA A 174 -23.56 13.01 -35.46
N VAL A 175 -24.18 11.87 -35.73
CA VAL A 175 -24.80 11.56 -37.02
C VAL A 175 -26.30 11.36 -36.84
N TYR A 176 -27.11 12.13 -37.57
CA TYR A 176 -28.51 11.82 -37.77
C TYR A 176 -28.66 10.87 -38.95
N ILE A 177 -29.22 9.67 -38.72
CA ILE A 177 -29.57 8.73 -39.79
C ILE A 177 -31.04 8.97 -40.15
N ASP A 178 -31.29 9.44 -41.36
CA ASP A 178 -32.62 9.75 -41.83
C ASP A 178 -33.31 8.50 -42.39
N THR A 179 -34.29 7.99 -41.64
CA THR A 179 -35.11 6.82 -42.02
C THR A 179 -36.56 7.21 -42.29
N CYS A 180 -36.87 8.51 -42.35
CA CYS A 180 -38.23 9.02 -42.36
C CYS A 180 -38.85 9.12 -43.76
N ALA A 181 -40.17 8.95 -43.83
CA ALA A 181 -40.94 9.41 -44.99
C ALA A 181 -41.02 10.94 -45.01
N ALA A 182 -40.89 11.55 -46.18
CA ALA A 182 -40.69 12.99 -46.37
C ALA A 182 -41.52 13.87 -45.42
N GLY A 183 -40.84 14.63 -44.55
CA GLY A 183 -41.41 15.72 -43.74
C GLY A 183 -41.71 15.44 -42.25
N GLN A 184 -41.50 14.22 -41.72
CA GLN A 184 -41.94 13.87 -40.35
C GLN A 184 -40.89 13.99 -39.22
N CYS A 185 -39.64 14.37 -39.50
CA CYS A 185 -38.54 14.21 -38.54
C CYS A 185 -37.64 15.44 -38.32
N GLU A 186 -38.06 16.65 -38.73
CA GLU A 186 -37.28 17.89 -38.53
C GLU A 186 -36.88 18.12 -37.07
N GLN A 187 -37.69 17.67 -36.12
CA GLN A 187 -37.40 17.80 -34.69
C GLN A 187 -36.21 16.94 -34.24
N VAL A 188 -36.05 15.75 -34.83
CA VAL A 188 -34.95 14.82 -34.50
C VAL A 188 -33.64 15.34 -35.09
N GLU A 189 -33.69 15.83 -36.33
CA GLU A 189 -32.53 16.43 -36.98
C GLU A 189 -32.04 17.67 -36.20
N ARG A 190 -32.96 18.53 -35.77
CA ARG A 190 -32.65 19.68 -34.92
C ARG A 190 -32.02 19.26 -33.59
N TYR A 191 -32.55 18.21 -32.93
CA TYR A 191 -31.95 17.68 -31.71
C TYR A 191 -30.52 17.20 -31.91
N ALA A 192 -30.25 16.48 -33.00
CA ALA A 192 -28.90 16.01 -33.33
C ALA A 192 -27.91 17.18 -33.54
N ARG A 193 -28.35 18.25 -34.20
CA ARG A 193 -27.54 19.48 -34.39
C ARG A 193 -27.26 20.19 -33.07
N ASP A 194 -28.29 20.34 -32.23
CA ASP A 194 -28.17 21.01 -30.93
C ASP A 194 -27.25 20.23 -29.99
N LEU A 195 -27.36 18.89 -29.98
CA LEU A 195 -26.47 18.02 -29.21
C LEU A 195 -25.02 18.14 -29.68
N ALA A 196 -24.78 18.09 -31.00
CA ALA A 196 -23.45 18.25 -31.56
C ALA A 196 -22.82 19.59 -31.16
N ALA A 197 -23.59 20.68 -31.25
CA ALA A 197 -23.15 22.02 -30.86
C ALA A 197 -22.83 22.12 -29.36
N ALA A 198 -23.70 21.57 -28.50
CA ALA A 198 -23.50 21.57 -27.05
C ALA A 198 -22.25 20.77 -26.63
N MET A 199 -21.94 19.71 -27.37
CA MET A 199 -20.83 18.79 -27.09
C MET A 199 -19.52 19.15 -27.80
N GLY A 200 -19.53 20.16 -28.69
CA GLY A 200 -18.37 20.49 -29.53
C GLY A 200 -18.05 19.42 -30.58
N TRP A 201 -19.03 18.62 -30.98
CA TRP A 201 -18.90 17.57 -31.99
C TRP A 201 -19.28 18.06 -33.38
N ARG A 202 -18.75 17.41 -34.40
CA ARG A 202 -19.18 17.64 -35.79
C ARG A 202 -20.55 17.01 -36.03
N TYR A 203 -21.46 17.75 -36.62
CA TYR A 203 -22.76 17.24 -37.07
C TYR A 203 -22.68 16.72 -38.51
N GLU A 204 -23.36 15.61 -38.79
CA GLU A 204 -23.53 15.06 -40.13
C GLU A 204 -24.90 14.38 -40.28
N ARG A 205 -25.45 14.37 -41.49
CA ARG A 205 -26.67 13.65 -41.86
C ARG A 205 -26.32 12.54 -42.83
N LEU A 206 -26.85 11.35 -42.58
CA LEU A 206 -26.76 10.20 -43.49
C LEU A 206 -28.16 9.76 -43.90
N ASP A 207 -28.31 9.36 -45.16
CA ASP A 207 -29.52 8.69 -45.62
C ASP A 207 -29.51 7.23 -45.13
N GLY A 208 -30.55 6.83 -44.40
CA GLY A 208 -30.70 5.47 -43.92
C GLY A 208 -31.23 4.53 -45.00
N SER A 209 -30.99 3.23 -44.82
CA SER A 209 -31.58 2.17 -45.63
C SER A 209 -32.18 1.09 -44.72
N SER A 210 -33.33 0.55 -45.13
CA SER A 210 -34.02 -0.54 -44.42
C SER A 210 -33.86 -1.89 -45.13
N ASP A 211 -32.93 -2.03 -46.08
CA ASP A 211 -32.80 -3.22 -46.93
C ASP A 211 -32.58 -4.51 -46.13
N LEU A 212 -31.72 -4.49 -45.11
CA LEU A 212 -31.51 -5.65 -44.22
C LEU A 212 -32.76 -6.05 -43.44
N LEU A 213 -33.57 -5.08 -43.01
CA LEU A 213 -34.84 -5.35 -42.33
C LEU A 213 -35.88 -5.90 -43.31
N ALA A 214 -35.90 -5.40 -44.54
CA ALA A 214 -36.77 -5.88 -45.61
C ALA A 214 -36.43 -7.34 -45.96
N ASP A 215 -35.15 -7.65 -46.18
CA ASP A 215 -34.67 -9.01 -46.44
C ASP A 215 -35.08 -9.99 -45.33
N ALA A 216 -35.03 -9.54 -44.07
CA ALA A 216 -35.33 -10.38 -42.91
C ALA A 216 -36.81 -10.79 -42.89
N ILE A 217 -37.72 -9.84 -43.18
CA ILE A 217 -39.17 -10.11 -43.15
C ILE A 217 -39.72 -10.67 -44.47
N GLU A 218 -38.99 -10.50 -45.59
CA GLU A 218 -39.35 -11.08 -46.89
C GLU A 218 -38.91 -12.53 -47.02
N GLY A 219 -38.06 -13.03 -46.09
CA GLY A 219 -37.59 -14.41 -46.09
C GLY A 219 -36.33 -14.65 -46.92
N ARG A 220 -35.57 -13.59 -47.24
CA ARG A 220 -34.33 -13.68 -48.03
C ARG A 220 -33.11 -14.03 -47.15
N TRP A 221 -33.20 -15.14 -46.41
CA TRP A 221 -32.23 -15.52 -45.38
C TRP A 221 -30.96 -16.21 -45.91
N GLY A 222 -30.85 -16.42 -47.22
CA GLY A 222 -29.65 -17.01 -47.86
C GLY A 222 -28.46 -16.05 -47.96
N SER A 223 -28.61 -14.79 -47.56
CA SER A 223 -27.51 -13.83 -47.49
C SER A 223 -26.62 -14.14 -46.28
N GLY A 224 -25.30 -13.99 -46.40
CA GLY A 224 -24.35 -14.18 -45.29
C GLY A 224 -24.54 -13.25 -44.08
N ASN A 225 -25.55 -12.38 -44.14
CA ASN A 225 -25.94 -11.42 -43.12
C ASN A 225 -26.97 -11.97 -42.11
N MET A 226 -27.45 -13.20 -42.30
CA MET A 226 -28.43 -13.84 -41.41
C MET A 226 -27.98 -15.24 -41.01
N LEU A 227 -28.39 -15.65 -39.81
CA LEU A 227 -28.20 -16.99 -39.28
C LEU A 227 -29.59 -17.61 -39.07
N VAL A 228 -29.86 -18.74 -39.72
CA VAL A 228 -31.08 -19.53 -39.48
C VAL A 228 -30.72 -20.67 -38.55
N LEU A 229 -31.17 -20.59 -37.29
CA LEU A 229 -31.09 -21.69 -36.33
C LEU A 229 -32.19 -22.70 -36.62
N GLN A 230 -31.80 -23.96 -36.85
CA GLN A 230 -32.74 -25.06 -36.96
C GLN A 230 -33.17 -25.54 -35.56
N PRO A 231 -34.35 -26.19 -35.45
CA PRO A 231 -34.77 -26.82 -34.20
C PRO A 231 -33.67 -27.70 -33.59
N GLY A 232 -33.38 -27.51 -32.31
CA GLY A 232 -32.29 -28.16 -31.58
C GLY A 232 -30.95 -27.41 -31.60
N GLN A 233 -30.84 -26.27 -32.28
CA GLN A 233 -29.63 -25.45 -32.32
C GLN A 233 -29.73 -24.20 -31.45
N CYS A 234 -28.57 -23.70 -31.00
CA CYS A 234 -28.45 -22.41 -30.34
C CYS A 234 -27.40 -21.53 -31.00
N SER A 235 -27.55 -20.23 -30.84
CA SER A 235 -26.59 -19.24 -31.34
C SER A 235 -25.39 -19.08 -30.40
N VAL A 236 -24.19 -18.92 -30.96
CA VAL A 236 -22.98 -18.55 -30.24
C VAL A 236 -22.33 -17.34 -30.89
N ALA A 237 -21.86 -16.39 -30.09
CA ALA A 237 -21.11 -15.25 -30.58
C ALA A 237 -19.71 -15.70 -31.03
N THR A 238 -19.27 -15.23 -32.20
CA THR A 238 -17.93 -15.53 -32.72
C THR A 238 -17.07 -14.27 -32.81
N THR A 239 -15.76 -14.45 -32.73
CA THR A 239 -14.76 -13.38 -32.86
C THR A 239 -14.41 -13.09 -34.32
N GLY A 240 -14.96 -13.84 -35.28
CA GLY A 240 -14.73 -13.69 -36.73
C GLY A 240 -15.83 -12.91 -37.46
N SER A 241 -15.75 -12.87 -38.79
CA SER A 241 -16.70 -12.14 -39.65
C SER A 241 -18.12 -12.72 -39.65
N SER A 242 -18.36 -13.90 -39.07
CA SER A 242 -19.69 -14.51 -38.99
C SER A 242 -20.59 -13.85 -37.92
N VAL A 243 -20.02 -13.19 -36.91
CA VAL A 243 -20.72 -12.56 -35.75
C VAL A 243 -21.45 -13.55 -34.84
N LEU A 244 -22.29 -14.41 -35.42
CA LEU A 244 -23.05 -15.46 -34.77
C LEU A 244 -22.95 -16.75 -35.60
N ASP A 245 -22.77 -17.88 -34.93
CA ASP A 245 -22.82 -19.22 -35.52
C ASP A 245 -23.80 -20.14 -34.78
N ALA A 246 -24.22 -21.23 -35.43
CA ALA A 246 -25.12 -22.23 -34.85
C ALA A 246 -24.33 -23.40 -34.28
N VAL A 247 -24.70 -23.85 -33.09
CA VAL A 247 -24.19 -25.08 -32.45
C VAL A 247 -25.34 -25.90 -31.90
N ASP A 248 -25.15 -27.21 -31.71
CA ASP A 248 -26.20 -28.08 -31.14
C ASP A 248 -26.42 -27.75 -29.66
N SER A 249 -27.69 -27.59 -29.27
CA SER A 249 -28.10 -27.12 -27.93
C SER A 249 -27.76 -28.09 -26.78
N GLY A 250 -27.37 -29.33 -27.07
CA GLY A 250 -26.95 -30.33 -26.09
C GLY A 250 -25.63 -30.04 -25.36
N HIS A 251 -24.97 -28.90 -25.62
CA HIS A 251 -23.73 -28.47 -24.98
C HIS A 251 -23.86 -27.17 -24.15
N VAL A 252 -25.07 -26.63 -23.99
CA VAL A 252 -25.31 -25.40 -23.22
C VAL A 252 -26.15 -25.72 -21.99
N SER A 253 -25.54 -25.62 -20.80
CA SER A 253 -26.23 -25.84 -19.52
C SER A 253 -27.24 -24.72 -19.25
N ASP A 254 -28.42 -25.11 -18.79
CA ASP A 254 -29.58 -24.28 -18.46
C ASP A 254 -29.23 -23.17 -17.45
N ALA A 255 -29.39 -21.90 -17.85
CA ALA A 255 -28.91 -20.71 -17.12
C ALA A 255 -29.96 -20.11 -16.17
N SER A 256 -30.72 -20.94 -15.45
CA SER A 256 -31.82 -20.50 -14.58
C SER A 256 -31.51 -20.51 -13.07
N ALA A 257 -30.26 -20.71 -12.65
CA ALA A 257 -29.85 -20.62 -11.24
C ALA A 257 -29.24 -19.25 -10.88
N PRO A 258 -29.57 -18.65 -9.72
CA PRO A 258 -28.94 -17.41 -9.27
C PRO A 258 -27.45 -17.65 -8.97
N PRO A 259 -26.55 -16.68 -9.25
CA PRO A 259 -25.12 -16.92 -9.17
C PRO A 259 -24.67 -17.03 -7.70
N PRO A 260 -23.79 -18.00 -7.36
CA PRO A 260 -23.07 -17.95 -6.10
C PRO A 260 -22.14 -16.72 -6.09
N SER A 261 -21.96 -16.15 -4.90
CA SER A 261 -20.91 -15.17 -4.60
C SER A 261 -19.55 -15.62 -5.15
N GLN A 262 -18.76 -14.67 -5.67
CA GLN A 262 -17.42 -14.79 -6.27
C GLN A 262 -16.70 -16.14 -6.06
N PRO A 263 -16.21 -16.82 -7.12
CA PRO A 263 -15.47 -18.06 -6.95
C PRO A 263 -14.11 -17.81 -6.28
N PRO A 264 -13.61 -18.75 -5.47
CA PRO A 264 -12.33 -18.62 -4.80
C PRO A 264 -11.17 -18.67 -5.79
N MET A 265 -10.07 -18.00 -5.40
CA MET A 265 -8.75 -18.10 -6.01
C MET A 265 -8.29 -19.55 -6.10
N GLU A 266 -8.00 -20.05 -7.30
CA GLU A 266 -7.35 -21.35 -7.47
C GLU A 266 -5.84 -21.18 -7.24
N THR A 267 -5.38 -21.60 -6.06
CA THR A 267 -3.96 -21.64 -5.71
C THR A 267 -3.46 -23.08 -5.77
N HIS A 268 -2.36 -23.31 -6.47
CA HIS A 268 -1.65 -24.58 -6.45
C HIS A 268 -0.30 -24.36 -5.76
N SER A 269 -0.12 -24.95 -4.56
CA SER A 269 1.17 -25.02 -3.87
C SER A 269 1.80 -26.41 -4.06
N SER A 270 3.10 -26.44 -4.31
CA SER A 270 3.91 -27.63 -4.05
C SER A 270 4.47 -27.50 -2.64
N ASP A 271 3.90 -28.25 -1.69
CA ASP A 271 4.26 -28.16 -0.27
C ASP A 271 5.56 -28.93 0.03
N ASP A 272 6.63 -28.17 0.23
CA ASP A 272 7.66 -28.51 1.21
C ASP A 272 7.45 -27.59 2.41
N HIS A 273 7.29 -28.16 3.62
CA HIS A 273 7.10 -27.39 4.85
C HIS A 273 8.33 -26.51 5.13
N MET A 274 8.20 -25.22 4.85
CA MET A 274 9.20 -24.21 5.18
C MET A 274 8.93 -23.67 6.60
N GLY A 275 9.10 -24.53 7.59
CA GLY A 275 9.17 -24.08 8.98
C GLY A 275 10.51 -23.38 9.23
N PRO A 276 10.56 -22.32 10.07
CA PRO A 276 11.82 -21.66 10.41
C PRO A 276 12.80 -22.70 11.00
N SER A 277 13.99 -22.79 10.42
CA SER A 277 15.02 -23.74 10.85
C SER A 277 15.88 -23.09 11.93
N GLN A 278 15.88 -23.59 13.17
CA GLN A 278 16.66 -22.97 14.27
C GLN A 278 18.14 -22.83 13.88
N PRO A 279 18.85 -21.74 14.27
CA PRO A 279 20.28 -21.64 14.04
C PRO A 279 20.98 -22.78 14.77
N ALA A 280 21.46 -23.77 14.01
CA ALA A 280 22.03 -24.96 14.62
C ALA A 280 23.39 -24.61 15.24
N GLY A 281 23.38 -24.42 16.56
CA GLY A 281 24.56 -24.59 17.40
C GLY A 281 25.47 -23.39 17.62
N ALA A 282 25.06 -22.16 17.27
CA ALA A 282 25.95 -21.00 17.20
C ALA A 282 25.57 -19.86 18.16
N VAL A 283 26.58 -19.13 18.65
CA VAL A 283 26.39 -17.90 19.45
C VAL A 283 26.21 -16.72 18.48
N ALA A 284 25.21 -15.87 18.73
CA ALA A 284 24.93 -14.70 17.91
C ALA A 284 24.85 -13.42 18.74
N LEU A 285 25.32 -12.32 18.15
CA LEU A 285 25.25 -10.97 18.70
C LEU A 285 24.15 -10.18 17.97
N GLY A 286 23.07 -9.89 18.68
CA GLY A 286 21.98 -9.04 18.17
C GLY A 286 22.16 -7.61 18.65
N ILE A 287 21.97 -6.66 17.76
CA ILE A 287 22.04 -5.22 18.04
C ILE A 287 20.74 -4.59 17.54
N ASP A 288 20.02 -3.88 18.40
CA ASP A 288 18.91 -3.02 17.98
C ASP A 288 19.20 -1.57 18.33
N ALA A 289 19.43 -0.75 17.29
CA ALA A 289 19.59 0.70 17.42
C ALA A 289 18.22 1.39 17.31
N GLY A 290 17.46 1.33 18.40
CA GLY A 290 16.15 1.96 18.55
C GLY A 290 16.22 3.48 18.79
N GLY A 291 15.06 4.14 18.85
CA GLY A 291 14.97 5.59 19.04
C GLY A 291 15.26 6.09 20.46
N THR A 292 15.37 5.21 21.46
CA THR A 292 15.55 5.62 22.86
C THR A 292 16.80 4.97 23.44
N TYR A 293 16.90 3.67 23.23
CA TYR A 293 18.02 2.87 23.67
C TYR A 293 18.54 2.03 22.52
N THR A 294 19.83 1.73 22.60
CA THR A 294 20.46 0.68 21.83
C THR A 294 20.57 -0.55 22.70
N ASP A 295 19.98 -1.64 22.24
CA ASP A 295 19.98 -2.94 22.90
C ASP A 295 21.00 -3.87 22.23
N CYS A 296 21.75 -4.61 23.05
CA CYS A 296 22.67 -5.64 22.58
C CYS A 296 22.39 -6.94 23.33
N VAL A 297 22.32 -8.06 22.62
CA VAL A 297 22.13 -9.39 23.19
C VAL A 297 23.12 -10.38 22.64
N VAL A 298 23.52 -11.32 23.49
CA VAL A 298 24.32 -12.47 23.11
C VAL A 298 23.46 -13.70 23.35
N TYR A 299 23.07 -14.37 22.28
CA TYR A 299 22.15 -15.50 22.34
C TYR A 299 22.85 -16.76 21.85
N ASP A 300 22.79 -17.85 22.63
CA ASP A 300 23.25 -19.16 22.20
C ASP A 300 22.07 -20.01 21.75
N PHE A 301 21.99 -20.24 20.43
CA PHE A 301 20.92 -21.05 19.85
C PHE A 301 21.01 -22.54 20.20
N ARG A 302 22.16 -23.02 20.67
CA ARG A 302 22.35 -24.41 21.12
C ARG A 302 21.68 -24.65 22.46
N SER A 303 22.05 -23.85 23.46
CA SER A 303 21.47 -23.94 24.80
C SER A 303 20.11 -23.27 24.91
N LYS A 304 19.74 -22.45 23.92
CA LYS A 304 18.53 -21.60 23.91
C LYS A 304 18.54 -20.60 25.06
N TYR A 305 19.73 -20.14 25.44
CA TYR A 305 19.95 -19.29 26.59
C TYR A 305 20.47 -17.91 26.16
N LEU A 306 19.96 -16.87 26.81
CA LEU A 306 20.46 -15.51 26.70
C LEU A 306 21.70 -15.37 27.58
N ILE A 307 22.89 -15.39 26.96
CA ILE A 307 24.18 -15.32 27.67
C ILE A 307 24.35 -13.95 28.34
N ALA A 308 24.09 -12.88 27.59
CA ALA A 308 24.25 -11.52 28.08
C ALA A 308 23.29 -10.57 27.37
N LYS A 309 22.95 -9.47 28.06
CA LYS A 309 22.24 -8.33 27.49
C LYS A 309 22.86 -7.04 28.01
N ALA A 310 22.87 -6.02 27.17
CA ALA A 310 23.32 -4.69 27.51
C ALA A 310 22.41 -3.65 26.86
N LYS A 311 22.32 -2.49 27.49
CA LYS A 311 21.49 -1.37 27.05
C LYS A 311 22.24 -0.07 27.28
N ALA A 312 22.24 0.82 26.28
CA ALA A 312 22.78 2.17 26.40
C ALA A 312 21.83 3.18 25.74
N LEU A 313 21.96 4.47 26.07
CA LEU A 313 21.18 5.53 25.41
C LEU A 313 21.56 5.61 23.93
N THR A 314 20.56 5.77 23.07
CA THR A 314 20.81 6.02 21.65
C THR A 314 21.29 7.46 21.44
N THR A 315 22.40 7.59 20.71
CA THR A 315 22.95 8.89 20.30
C THR A 315 22.44 9.23 18.90
N HIS A 316 21.31 9.92 18.76
CA HIS A 316 20.61 10.12 17.46
C HIS A 316 21.44 10.76 16.34
N HIS A 317 22.36 11.63 16.71
CA HIS A 317 23.25 12.38 15.83
C HIS A 317 24.50 11.58 15.46
N ASP A 318 24.76 10.50 16.18
CA ASP A 318 25.85 9.57 15.91
C ASP A 318 25.55 8.20 16.56
N LEU A 319 24.81 7.34 15.84
CA LEU A 319 24.39 6.04 16.37
C LEU A 319 25.57 5.16 16.78
N SER A 320 26.77 5.40 16.25
CA SER A 320 27.96 4.63 16.58
C SER A 320 28.32 4.72 18.05
N VAL A 321 28.15 5.89 18.67
CA VAL A 321 28.46 6.13 20.09
C VAL A 321 27.52 5.32 20.98
N GLY A 322 26.22 5.31 20.64
CA GLY A 322 25.22 4.52 21.35
C GLY A 322 25.49 3.02 21.25
N ILE A 323 25.83 2.54 20.04
CA ILE A 323 26.16 1.14 19.78
C ILE A 323 27.46 0.73 20.49
N GLN A 324 28.52 1.54 20.43
CA GLN A 324 29.76 1.30 21.17
C GLN A 324 29.50 1.24 22.68
N SER A 325 28.75 2.19 23.22
CA SER A 325 28.40 2.22 24.65
C SER A 325 27.59 1.00 25.09
N ALA A 326 26.72 0.47 24.23
CA ALA A 326 25.98 -0.75 24.51
C ALA A 326 26.89 -1.98 24.48
N LEU A 327 27.77 -2.08 23.47
CA LEU A 327 28.73 -3.16 23.34
C LEU A 327 29.77 -3.18 24.47
N ASP A 328 30.22 -2.02 24.97
CA ASP A 328 31.14 -1.90 26.10
C ASP A 328 30.57 -2.40 27.43
N ARG A 329 29.24 -2.47 27.54
CA ARG A 329 28.54 -2.99 28.72
C ARG A 329 28.34 -4.50 28.65
N LEU A 330 28.63 -5.15 27.53
CA LEU A 330 28.66 -6.60 27.45
C LEU A 330 29.90 -7.14 28.17
N PRO A 331 29.81 -8.33 28.78
CA PRO A 331 31.00 -9.00 29.30
C PRO A 331 31.98 -9.30 28.15
N THR A 332 33.26 -9.52 28.48
CA THR A 332 34.23 -10.00 27.48
C THR A 332 33.80 -11.37 26.97
N LEU A 333 33.53 -11.48 25.68
CA LEU A 333 33.10 -12.71 25.01
C LEU A 333 34.27 -13.32 24.24
N PRO A 334 34.37 -14.66 24.16
CA PRO A 334 35.24 -15.31 23.20
C PRO A 334 34.75 -15.01 21.77
N THR A 335 35.47 -14.15 21.06
CA THR A 335 35.02 -13.62 19.77
C THR A 335 35.00 -14.66 18.65
N ASP A 336 35.76 -15.74 18.80
CA ASP A 336 35.79 -16.91 17.92
C ASP A 336 34.53 -17.78 18.02
N GLU A 337 33.71 -17.61 19.08
CA GLU A 337 32.44 -18.30 19.23
C GLU A 337 31.25 -17.56 18.58
N ILE A 338 31.39 -16.26 18.30
CA ILE A 338 30.32 -15.45 17.69
C ILE A 338 30.23 -15.76 16.20
N ALA A 339 29.17 -16.48 15.84
CA ALA A 339 28.98 -16.96 14.47
C ALA A 339 28.13 -16.03 13.60
N LEU A 340 27.33 -15.14 14.20
CA LEU A 340 26.46 -14.19 13.52
C LEU A 340 26.40 -12.86 14.28
N VAL A 341 26.45 -11.74 13.55
CA VAL A 341 26.07 -10.42 14.06
C VAL A 341 24.89 -9.90 13.24
N ALA A 342 23.82 -9.46 13.90
CA ALA A 342 22.65 -8.91 13.22
C ALA A 342 22.25 -7.56 13.82
N LEU A 343 21.94 -6.59 12.94
CA LEU A 343 21.57 -5.22 13.29
C LEU A 343 20.16 -4.89 12.81
N SER A 344 19.28 -4.48 13.73
CA SER A 344 18.06 -3.73 13.43
C SER A 344 18.23 -2.27 13.80
N THR A 345 17.56 -1.36 13.09
CA THR A 345 17.70 0.08 13.34
C THR A 345 16.48 0.89 12.90
N THR A 346 16.20 1.96 13.62
CA THR A 346 15.19 2.96 13.25
C THR A 346 15.72 4.07 12.35
N LEU A 347 17.00 4.04 11.97
CA LEU A 347 17.68 5.11 11.23
C LEU A 347 16.99 5.48 9.92
N ALA A 348 16.62 4.49 9.10
CA ALA A 348 15.95 4.74 7.82
C ALA A 348 14.59 5.39 8.01
N THR A 349 13.78 4.86 8.94
CA THR A 349 12.45 5.41 9.26
C THR A 349 12.55 6.86 9.73
N ASN A 350 13.46 7.15 10.68
CA ASN A 350 13.64 8.50 11.22
C ASN A 350 14.20 9.47 10.17
N SER A 351 15.16 9.02 9.36
CA SER A 351 15.74 9.86 8.30
C SER A 351 14.70 10.26 7.25
N ILE A 352 13.83 9.33 6.85
CA ILE A 352 12.71 9.64 5.95
C ILE A 352 11.72 10.60 6.62
N ALA A 353 11.35 10.34 7.88
CA ALA A 353 10.39 11.17 8.61
C ALA A 353 10.87 12.62 8.78
N GLU A 354 12.14 12.80 9.14
CA GLU A 354 12.78 14.09 9.38
C GLU A 354 13.29 14.77 8.09
N GLY A 355 13.21 14.07 6.95
CA GLY A 355 13.76 14.56 5.68
C GLY A 355 15.28 14.67 5.68
N LYS A 356 15.98 13.94 6.55
CA LYS A 356 17.46 13.89 6.61
C LYS A 356 18.02 12.93 5.56
N GLY A 357 19.31 13.08 5.26
CA GLY A 357 20.03 12.27 4.27
C GLY A 357 20.50 13.06 3.05
N GLY A 358 20.95 12.33 2.04
CA GLY A 358 21.55 12.85 0.83
C GLY A 358 20.62 13.67 -0.08
N ARG A 359 21.15 14.10 -1.23
CA ARG A 359 20.51 14.97 -2.22
C ARG A 359 20.60 14.32 -3.61
N PRO A 360 19.87 13.23 -3.85
CA PRO A 360 19.92 12.56 -5.15
C PRO A 360 19.29 13.41 -6.26
N GLY A 361 19.93 13.43 -7.42
CA GLY A 361 19.37 13.95 -8.66
C GLY A 361 18.41 12.92 -9.28
N ALA A 362 17.15 13.28 -9.52
CA ALA A 362 16.17 12.34 -10.03
C ALA A 362 15.90 12.54 -11.53
N LEU A 363 16.02 11.48 -12.32
CA LEU A 363 15.76 11.42 -13.76
C LEU A 363 14.48 10.63 -14.01
N LEU A 364 13.44 11.33 -14.46
CA LEU A 364 12.07 10.84 -14.48
C LEU A 364 11.50 10.72 -15.89
N MET A 365 11.11 9.52 -16.29
CA MET A 365 10.44 9.23 -17.56
C MET A 365 8.94 9.01 -17.30
N ALA A 366 8.26 10.12 -17.01
CA ALA A 366 6.84 10.17 -16.63
C ALA A 366 5.90 10.06 -17.84
N PRO A 367 4.66 9.52 -17.67
CA PRO A 367 3.69 9.48 -18.77
C PRO A 367 3.27 10.90 -19.17
N PHE A 368 2.83 11.07 -20.43
CA PHE A 368 2.46 12.38 -20.98
C PHE A 368 1.36 13.11 -20.21
N SER A 369 0.43 12.36 -19.59
CA SER A 369 -0.68 12.90 -18.81
C SER A 369 -0.31 13.36 -17.40
N LEU A 370 0.88 13.02 -16.90
CA LEU A 370 1.30 13.42 -15.56
C LEU A 370 1.78 14.87 -15.58
N ARG A 371 1.17 15.70 -14.73
CA ARG A 371 1.58 17.09 -14.55
C ARG A 371 3.02 17.17 -14.00
N ALA A 372 3.73 18.22 -14.39
CA ALA A 372 5.12 18.45 -13.98
C ALA A 372 5.30 18.58 -12.45
N ASP A 373 4.25 18.93 -11.71
CA ASP A 373 4.25 19.15 -10.26
C ASP A 373 3.87 17.90 -9.43
N ALA A 374 3.70 16.73 -10.06
CA ALA A 374 3.27 15.52 -9.38
C ALA A 374 4.34 14.91 -8.46
N ILE A 375 5.63 15.14 -8.74
CA ILE A 375 6.77 14.72 -7.91
C ILE A 375 7.47 16.00 -7.43
N LYS A 376 7.30 16.33 -6.15
CA LYS A 376 7.75 17.60 -5.55
C LYS A 376 9.14 17.48 -4.90
N TRP A 377 10.13 17.00 -5.64
CA TRP A 377 11.52 17.00 -5.20
C TRP A 377 12.31 18.07 -5.97
N PRO A 378 13.10 18.93 -5.29
CA PRO A 378 13.76 20.06 -5.94
C PRO A 378 14.70 19.69 -7.09
N LEU A 379 15.36 18.53 -7.00
CA LEU A 379 16.34 18.02 -7.96
C LEU A 379 15.76 16.92 -8.86
N ALA A 380 14.43 16.87 -8.98
CA ALA A 380 13.75 15.93 -9.87
C ALA A 380 13.46 16.57 -11.23
N HIS A 381 13.96 15.95 -12.28
CA HIS A 381 13.81 16.42 -13.65
C HIS A 381 13.17 15.37 -14.54
N LYS A 382 12.18 15.82 -15.32
CA LYS A 382 11.62 15.01 -16.40
C LYS A 382 12.59 14.98 -17.58
N ILE A 383 12.88 13.78 -18.08
CA ILE A 383 13.64 13.53 -19.31
C ILE A 383 12.74 12.85 -20.35
N SER A 384 13.22 12.81 -21.60
CA SER A 384 12.59 12.04 -22.68
C SER A 384 12.66 10.54 -22.41
N GLY A 385 11.72 9.80 -23.00
CA GLY A 385 11.45 8.41 -22.66
C GLY A 385 9.98 8.26 -22.27
N ALA A 386 9.22 7.56 -23.11
CA ALA A 386 7.81 7.30 -22.88
C ALA A 386 7.48 5.84 -23.19
N MET A 387 6.67 5.24 -22.32
CA MET A 387 6.25 3.85 -22.40
C MET A 387 4.79 3.74 -21.98
N THR A 388 4.06 2.76 -22.49
CA THR A 388 2.73 2.43 -21.98
C THR A 388 2.84 1.73 -20.62
N VAL A 389 1.73 1.66 -19.87
CA VAL A 389 1.67 0.89 -18.61
C VAL A 389 1.93 -0.61 -18.83
N GLY A 390 1.72 -1.10 -20.05
CA GLY A 390 2.01 -2.49 -20.46
C GLY A 390 3.47 -2.75 -20.84
N GLY A 391 4.34 -1.74 -20.80
CA GLY A 391 5.75 -1.89 -21.14
C GLY A 391 6.08 -1.74 -22.64
N VAL A 392 5.14 -1.23 -23.45
CA VAL A 392 5.37 -0.95 -24.89
C VAL A 392 6.02 0.42 -25.03
N GLU A 393 7.17 0.48 -25.69
CA GLU A 393 7.89 1.73 -25.95
C GLU A 393 7.08 2.65 -26.88
N ILE A 394 6.99 3.93 -26.51
CA ILE A 394 6.37 4.99 -27.31
C ILE A 394 7.46 5.92 -27.86
N GLU A 395 8.43 6.28 -27.01
CA GLU A 395 9.56 7.16 -27.33
C GLU A 395 10.78 6.69 -26.54
N PRO A 396 11.94 6.46 -27.17
CA PRO A 396 13.16 6.08 -26.44
C PRO A 396 13.77 7.26 -25.67
N PRO A 397 14.55 7.02 -24.59
CA PRO A 397 15.29 8.08 -23.91
C PRO A 397 16.33 8.71 -24.84
N ASN A 398 16.44 10.05 -24.86
CA ASN A 398 17.44 10.77 -25.64
C ASN A 398 18.79 10.81 -24.90
N PRO A 399 19.84 10.12 -25.38
CA PRO A 399 21.10 10.02 -24.65
C PRO A 399 21.80 11.38 -24.43
N THR A 400 21.70 12.29 -25.39
CA THR A 400 22.31 13.63 -25.29
C THR A 400 21.63 14.46 -24.21
N GLN A 401 20.30 14.39 -24.12
CA GLN A 401 19.55 15.08 -23.07
C GLN A 401 19.89 14.51 -21.69
N VAL A 402 20.02 13.18 -21.57
CA VAL A 402 20.40 12.52 -20.31
C VAL A 402 21.76 13.04 -19.84
N ARG A 403 22.79 13.00 -20.69
CA ARG A 403 24.14 13.53 -20.33
C ARG A 403 24.12 14.99 -19.89
N GLN A 404 23.41 15.85 -20.63
CA GLN A 404 23.27 17.26 -20.26
C GLN A 404 22.61 17.44 -18.89
N MET A 405 21.61 16.62 -18.57
CA MET A 405 20.95 16.66 -17.28
C MET A 405 21.85 16.15 -16.16
N VAL A 406 22.61 15.08 -16.40
CA VAL A 406 23.61 14.55 -15.46
C VAL A 406 24.63 15.62 -15.10
N HIS A 407 25.25 16.29 -16.07
CA HIS A 407 26.20 17.36 -15.80
C HIS A 407 25.57 18.55 -15.04
N ARG A 408 24.32 18.90 -15.33
CA ARG A 408 23.60 19.94 -14.57
C ARG A 408 23.42 19.53 -13.10
N LEU A 409 22.97 18.30 -12.87
CA LEU A 409 22.76 17.78 -11.52
C LEU A 409 24.07 17.65 -10.74
N LEU A 410 25.17 17.26 -11.40
CA LEU A 410 26.51 17.27 -10.80
C LEU A 410 26.93 18.69 -10.38
N ALA A 411 26.64 19.70 -11.21
CA ALA A 411 26.89 21.10 -10.85
C ALA A 411 26.05 21.57 -9.64
N ASP A 412 24.88 20.99 -9.42
CA ASP A 412 24.02 21.22 -8.25
C ASP A 412 24.43 20.39 -7.01
N SER A 413 25.58 19.72 -7.06
CA SER A 413 26.18 18.93 -5.96
C SER A 413 25.27 17.79 -5.46
N VAL A 414 24.73 16.99 -6.39
CA VAL A 414 24.07 15.73 -6.04
C VAL A 414 25.08 14.69 -5.54
N ASP A 415 24.62 13.78 -4.70
CA ASP A 415 25.44 12.69 -4.12
C ASP A 415 25.02 11.28 -4.61
N ALA A 416 23.93 11.19 -5.37
CA ALA A 416 23.45 9.97 -6.01
C ALA A 416 22.48 10.32 -7.16
N PHE A 417 22.13 9.34 -7.98
CA PHE A 417 21.10 9.45 -9.01
C PHE A 417 19.94 8.49 -8.77
N ALA A 418 18.71 8.96 -8.94
CA ALA A 418 17.50 8.14 -8.87
C ALA A 418 16.78 8.15 -10.24
N ILE A 419 16.52 6.98 -10.80
CA ILE A 419 15.93 6.82 -12.14
C ILE A 419 14.59 6.10 -12.00
N SER A 420 13.53 6.64 -12.62
CA SER A 420 12.24 5.94 -12.67
C SER A 420 11.50 6.23 -13.97
N GLY A 421 11.05 5.16 -14.65
CA GLY A 421 10.25 5.24 -15.87
C GLY A 421 8.88 4.60 -15.72
N TYR A 422 7.85 5.15 -16.37
CA TYR A 422 6.44 4.79 -16.15
C TYR A 422 6.14 3.28 -16.23
N GLY A 423 6.54 2.63 -17.32
CA GLY A 423 6.30 1.21 -17.59
C GLY A 423 7.41 0.26 -17.13
N SER A 424 8.36 0.72 -16.31
CA SER A 424 9.63 0.01 -16.06
C SER A 424 9.49 -1.37 -15.42
N VAL A 425 8.46 -1.59 -14.59
CA VAL A 425 8.16 -2.91 -14.00
C VAL A 425 7.69 -3.95 -15.02
N ARG A 426 7.32 -3.51 -16.23
CA ARG A 426 6.95 -4.39 -17.36
C ARG A 426 8.04 -4.48 -18.41
N ASN A 427 8.84 -3.43 -18.54
CA ASN A 427 9.98 -3.35 -19.45
C ASN A 427 11.03 -2.37 -18.88
N PRO A 428 12.14 -2.86 -18.31
CA PRO A 428 13.13 -2.02 -17.63
C PRO A 428 14.08 -1.28 -18.60
N SER A 429 13.94 -1.47 -19.92
CA SER A 429 14.91 -0.99 -20.92
C SER A 429 15.28 0.48 -20.78
N HIS A 430 14.29 1.35 -20.54
CA HIS A 430 14.50 2.79 -20.38
C HIS A 430 15.33 3.13 -19.14
N GLU A 431 15.03 2.51 -18.00
CA GLU A 431 15.82 2.75 -16.78
C GLU A 431 17.25 2.25 -16.94
N ASN A 432 17.45 1.11 -17.60
CA ASN A 432 18.78 0.54 -17.86
C ASN A 432 19.64 1.42 -18.78
N ILE A 433 19.06 1.93 -19.88
CA ILE A 433 19.76 2.85 -20.79
C ILE A 433 20.19 4.12 -20.05
N VAL A 434 19.29 4.71 -19.27
CA VAL A 434 19.62 5.93 -18.51
C VAL A 434 20.68 5.64 -17.45
N ARG A 435 20.60 4.50 -16.75
CA ARG A 435 21.61 4.08 -15.77
C ARG A 435 22.99 3.96 -16.41
N GLU A 436 23.11 3.23 -17.52
CA GLU A 436 24.38 3.05 -18.24
C GLU A 436 25.00 4.39 -18.64
N ILE A 437 24.18 5.37 -19.05
CA ILE A 437 24.67 6.71 -19.36
C ILE A 437 25.16 7.41 -18.09
N VAL A 438 24.41 7.37 -16.98
CA VAL A 438 24.84 8.01 -15.73
C VAL A 438 26.16 7.42 -15.22
N GLU A 439 26.29 6.09 -15.23
CA GLU A 439 27.50 5.36 -14.81
C GLU A 439 28.72 5.65 -15.70
N GLN A 440 28.51 6.06 -16.96
CA GLN A 440 29.61 6.50 -17.85
C GLN A 440 30.07 7.93 -17.57
N GLU A 441 29.23 8.77 -16.97
CA GLU A 441 29.48 10.19 -16.77
C GLU A 441 29.96 10.54 -15.35
N CYS A 442 29.75 9.65 -14.36
CA CYS A 442 30.23 9.82 -12.98
C CYS A 442 30.24 8.51 -12.17
N ASP A 443 30.99 8.51 -11.06
CA ASP A 443 31.08 7.38 -10.11
C ASP A 443 30.04 7.43 -8.98
N LEU A 444 29.03 8.32 -9.08
CA LEU A 444 28.00 8.44 -8.05
C LEU A 444 27.03 7.24 -8.08
N PRO A 445 26.52 6.79 -6.93
CA PRO A 445 25.56 5.68 -6.87
C PRO A 445 24.31 5.94 -7.72
N VAL A 446 23.86 4.92 -8.45
CA VAL A 446 22.66 4.99 -9.29
C VAL A 446 21.59 4.02 -8.80
N VAL A 447 20.38 4.53 -8.56
CA VAL A 447 19.23 3.77 -8.07
C VAL A 447 18.14 3.74 -9.13
N CYS A 448 17.78 2.54 -9.60
CA CYS A 448 16.65 2.34 -10.51
C CYS A 448 15.39 1.92 -9.75
N GLY A 449 14.27 2.58 -10.02
CA GLY A 449 12.99 2.32 -9.37
C GLY A 449 12.49 0.89 -9.56
N HIS A 450 12.70 0.29 -10.75
CA HIS A 450 12.26 -1.08 -11.03
C HIS A 450 13.03 -2.16 -10.24
N HIS A 451 14.24 -1.85 -9.74
CA HIS A 451 14.94 -2.74 -8.82
C HIS A 451 14.23 -2.77 -7.46
N LEU A 452 13.75 -1.62 -6.97
CA LEU A 452 13.19 -1.50 -5.62
C LEU A 452 11.77 -2.06 -5.50
N SER A 453 10.90 -1.73 -6.45
CA SER A 453 9.47 -2.05 -6.36
C SER A 453 8.94 -2.65 -7.66
N ALA A 454 8.21 -3.77 -7.54
CA ALA A 454 7.46 -4.39 -8.62
C ALA A 454 6.06 -3.74 -8.83
N GLY A 455 5.71 -2.72 -8.05
CA GLY A 455 4.41 -2.06 -8.10
C GLY A 455 4.21 -1.18 -9.35
N LEU A 456 2.99 -1.19 -9.91
CA LEU A 456 2.63 -0.37 -11.08
C LEU A 456 2.53 1.14 -10.78
N ASN A 457 2.47 1.53 -9.50
CA ASN A 457 2.34 2.93 -9.11
C ASN A 457 3.64 3.71 -9.35
N TYR A 458 3.72 4.39 -10.50
CA TYR A 458 4.88 5.17 -10.91
C TYR A 458 5.32 6.23 -9.89
N LEU A 459 4.37 7.00 -9.32
CA LEU A 459 4.71 8.05 -8.35
C LEU A 459 5.33 7.45 -7.10
N ALA A 460 4.75 6.37 -6.60
CA ALA A 460 5.24 5.67 -5.42
C ALA A 460 6.65 5.11 -5.67
N ARG A 461 6.87 4.45 -6.82
CA ARG A 461 8.18 3.90 -7.23
C ARG A 461 9.24 4.97 -7.45
N ALA A 462 8.89 6.09 -8.09
CA ALA A 462 9.82 7.21 -8.25
C ALA A 462 10.23 7.81 -6.90
N ASN A 463 9.28 7.96 -5.97
CA ASN A 463 9.59 8.40 -4.60
C ASN A 463 10.48 7.37 -3.87
N ALA A 464 10.23 6.07 -4.04
CA ALA A 464 11.07 5.02 -3.46
C ALA A 464 12.53 5.11 -3.92
N ALA A 465 12.76 5.30 -5.23
CA ALA A 465 14.11 5.47 -5.77
C ALA A 465 14.82 6.70 -5.19
N ILE A 466 14.12 7.82 -5.07
CA ILE A 466 14.65 9.04 -4.46
C ILE A 466 14.95 8.83 -2.98
N LEU A 467 14.02 8.25 -2.21
CA LEU A 467 14.22 7.97 -0.79
C LEU A 467 15.40 7.03 -0.56
N ASN A 468 15.54 5.99 -1.36
CA ASN A 468 16.69 5.08 -1.29
C ASN A 468 18.01 5.82 -1.52
N GLY A 469 18.08 6.66 -2.57
CA GLY A 469 19.25 7.49 -2.84
C GLY A 469 19.63 8.42 -1.68
N ARG A 470 18.63 9.02 -1.00
CA ARG A 470 18.85 9.85 0.20
C ARG A 470 19.46 9.08 1.36
N LEU A 471 19.18 7.78 1.48
CA LEU A 471 19.59 6.97 2.62
C LEU A 471 20.98 6.34 2.46
N LEU A 472 21.56 6.32 1.25
CA LEU A 472 22.83 5.65 0.96
C LEU A 472 23.96 6.07 1.91
N GLY A 473 24.24 7.37 1.99
CA GLY A 473 25.31 7.89 2.85
C GLY A 473 25.07 7.63 4.34
N VAL A 474 23.82 7.84 4.80
CA VAL A 474 23.46 7.65 6.21
C VAL A 474 23.63 6.19 6.64
N THR A 475 23.25 5.25 5.78
CA THR A 475 23.41 3.81 6.02
C THR A 475 24.87 3.39 5.95
N TYR A 476 25.65 3.98 5.03
CA TYR A 476 27.10 3.75 4.95
C TYR A 476 27.83 4.12 6.24
N ASP A 477 27.53 5.31 6.78
CA ASP A 477 28.13 5.77 8.03
C ASP A 477 27.79 4.83 9.20
N LEU A 478 26.53 4.41 9.31
CA LEU A 478 26.08 3.46 10.34
C LEU A 478 26.83 2.12 10.24
N ILE A 479 26.81 1.49 9.06
CA ILE A 479 27.45 0.17 8.86
C ILE A 479 28.95 0.27 9.14
N SER A 480 29.61 1.30 8.62
CA SER A 480 31.05 1.51 8.83
C SER A 480 31.40 1.66 10.31
N ALA A 481 30.58 2.39 11.07
CA ALA A 481 30.83 2.61 12.47
C ALA A 481 30.54 1.37 13.34
N VAL A 482 29.52 0.59 13.00
CA VAL A 482 29.27 -0.72 13.64
C VAL A 482 30.43 -1.67 13.38
N LYS A 483 30.89 -1.79 12.12
CA LYS A 483 32.04 -2.64 11.78
C LYS A 483 33.30 -2.23 12.53
N SER A 484 33.58 -0.92 12.59
CA SER A 484 34.74 -0.41 13.34
C SER A 484 34.66 -0.76 14.83
N SER A 485 33.46 -0.70 15.42
CA SER A 485 33.21 -1.10 16.81
C SER A 485 33.37 -2.61 17.03
N LEU A 486 32.94 -3.44 16.08
CA LEU A 486 33.13 -4.90 16.15
C LEU A 486 34.61 -5.26 16.01
N HIS A 487 35.31 -4.63 15.06
CA HIS A 487 36.72 -4.86 14.80
C HIS A 487 37.61 -4.48 15.97
N SER A 488 37.36 -3.35 16.65
CA SER A 488 38.11 -2.96 17.85
C SER A 488 37.99 -3.96 19.01
N ARG A 489 36.99 -4.85 18.97
CA ARG A 489 36.77 -5.93 19.94
C ARG A 489 37.28 -7.29 19.44
N GLY A 490 37.85 -7.37 18.23
CA GLY A 490 38.30 -8.63 17.63
C GLY A 490 37.16 -9.51 17.11
N ILE A 491 36.00 -8.93 16.80
CA ILE A 491 34.86 -9.62 16.17
C ILE A 491 34.95 -9.39 14.66
N GLU A 492 35.27 -10.43 13.89
CA GLU A 492 35.40 -10.39 12.41
C GLU A 492 34.20 -11.01 11.68
N THR A 493 33.13 -11.30 12.42
CA THR A 493 31.93 -11.98 11.92
C THR A 493 31.15 -11.11 10.94
N PRO A 494 30.60 -11.69 9.84
CA PRO A 494 29.77 -10.95 8.90
C PRO A 494 28.58 -10.24 9.57
N LEU A 495 28.37 -8.98 9.19
CA LEU A 495 27.23 -8.19 9.65
C LEU A 495 26.02 -8.41 8.74
N MET A 496 24.92 -8.87 9.35
CA MET A 496 23.60 -8.91 8.73
C MET A 496 22.76 -7.71 9.21
N VAL A 497 21.86 -7.25 8.36
CA VAL A 497 20.95 -6.14 8.64
C VAL A 497 19.51 -6.63 8.47
N VAL A 498 18.64 -6.27 9.40
CA VAL A 498 17.22 -6.62 9.36
C VAL A 498 16.49 -5.68 8.41
N LYS A 499 15.66 -6.24 7.52
CA LYS A 499 14.73 -5.50 6.67
C LYS A 499 13.43 -5.18 7.40
N GLY A 500 12.66 -4.25 6.85
CA GLY A 500 11.32 -3.89 7.30
C GLY A 500 10.31 -5.03 7.26
N ASP A 501 10.55 -6.09 6.49
CA ASP A 501 9.74 -7.31 6.46
C ASP A 501 10.16 -8.36 7.52
N GLY A 502 11.19 -8.07 8.30
CA GLY A 502 11.72 -8.94 9.36
C GLY A 502 12.77 -9.96 8.89
N SER A 503 13.10 -10.00 7.60
CA SER A 503 14.14 -10.87 7.05
C SER A 503 15.52 -10.20 7.00
N LEU A 504 16.58 -10.97 6.81
CA LEU A 504 17.97 -10.51 6.81
C LEU A 504 18.50 -10.22 5.40
N ILE A 505 19.39 -9.24 5.31
CA ILE A 505 20.26 -8.96 4.16
C ILE A 505 21.68 -8.69 4.65
N ASN A 506 22.69 -8.99 3.85
CA ASN A 506 24.08 -8.65 4.18
C ASN A 506 24.35 -7.14 4.03
N GLU A 507 25.51 -6.71 4.55
CA GLU A 507 25.96 -5.31 4.46
C GLU A 507 25.97 -4.74 3.04
N ALA A 508 26.43 -5.50 2.05
CA ALA A 508 26.53 -5.04 0.66
C ALA A 508 25.14 -4.74 0.07
N THR A 509 24.16 -5.62 0.32
CA THR A 509 22.78 -5.40 -0.10
C THR A 509 22.13 -4.23 0.65
N ALA A 510 22.38 -4.11 1.96
CA ALA A 510 21.86 -3.01 2.77
C ALA A 510 22.37 -1.63 2.30
N LEU A 511 23.61 -1.56 1.82
CA LEU A 511 24.20 -0.35 1.24
C LEU A 511 23.59 0.02 -0.12
N GLN A 512 23.14 -0.96 -0.91
CA GLN A 512 22.47 -0.71 -2.19
C GLN A 512 20.99 -0.33 -2.00
N ARG A 513 20.33 -0.93 -1.00
CA ARG A 513 18.89 -0.83 -0.77
C ARG A 513 18.53 -0.42 0.66
N PRO A 514 19.06 0.69 1.18
CA PRO A 514 18.79 1.12 2.56
C PRO A 514 17.31 1.40 2.83
N VAL A 515 16.49 1.68 1.81
CA VAL A 515 15.04 1.85 1.99
C VAL A 515 14.37 0.58 2.53
N ASP A 516 14.92 -0.61 2.24
CA ASP A 516 14.39 -1.88 2.71
C ASP A 516 14.53 -2.05 4.23
N THR A 517 15.36 -1.25 4.91
CA THR A 517 15.54 -1.32 6.38
C THR A 517 14.57 -0.42 7.14
N ALA A 518 13.69 0.30 6.44
CA ALA A 518 12.61 1.08 7.06
C ALA A 518 11.68 0.12 7.84
N PHE A 519 11.36 0.47 9.09
CA PHE A 519 10.60 -0.38 10.03
C PHE A 519 11.28 -1.70 10.45
N SER A 520 12.60 -1.81 10.29
CA SER A 520 13.33 -3.03 10.70
C SER A 520 13.24 -3.33 12.20
N GLY A 521 13.21 -2.32 13.07
CA GLY A 521 13.05 -2.49 14.52
C GLY A 521 11.74 -3.20 14.89
N PRO A 522 10.57 -2.61 14.58
CA PRO A 522 9.28 -3.26 14.82
C PRO A 522 9.13 -4.64 14.17
N ALA A 523 9.70 -4.82 12.97
CA ALA A 523 9.71 -6.12 12.31
C ALA A 523 10.58 -7.15 13.06
N ALA A 524 11.74 -6.74 13.58
CA ALA A 524 12.56 -7.57 14.45
C ALA A 524 11.81 -7.93 15.73
N SER A 525 11.10 -6.99 16.35
CA SER A 525 10.24 -7.24 17.51
C SER A 525 9.18 -8.31 17.23
N ALA A 526 8.50 -8.24 16.08
CA ALA A 526 7.53 -9.25 15.65
C ALA A 526 8.17 -10.64 15.47
N VAL A 527 9.35 -10.72 14.84
CA VAL A 527 10.12 -11.96 14.68
C VAL A 527 10.60 -12.51 16.02
N GLY A 528 11.04 -11.64 16.92
CA GLY A 528 11.49 -11.98 18.27
C GLY A 528 10.37 -12.54 19.14
N ALA A 529 9.21 -11.87 19.15
CA ALA A 529 8.00 -12.36 19.83
C ALA A 529 7.62 -13.76 19.34
N ARG A 530 7.61 -13.96 18.01
CA ARG A 530 7.38 -15.28 17.40
C ARG A 530 8.42 -16.30 17.86
N PHE A 531 9.71 -15.94 17.83
CA PHE A 531 10.79 -16.84 18.20
C PHE A 531 10.69 -17.31 19.65
N LEU A 532 10.41 -16.39 20.58
CA LEU A 532 10.33 -16.66 22.01
C LEU A 532 9.10 -17.48 22.40
N THR A 533 7.98 -17.29 21.70
CA THR A 533 6.69 -17.93 22.03
C THR A 533 6.36 -19.14 21.15
N LYS A 534 7.01 -19.25 19.99
CA LYS A 534 6.71 -20.20 18.90
C LYS A 534 5.29 -20.05 18.33
N MET A 535 4.70 -18.87 18.45
CA MET A 535 3.37 -18.62 17.87
C MET A 535 3.40 -18.77 16.35
N THR A 536 2.29 -19.25 15.77
CA THR A 536 2.06 -19.22 14.32
C THR A 536 1.10 -18.10 13.94
N ASP A 537 0.11 -17.80 14.76
CA ASP A 537 -0.93 -16.82 14.45
C ASP A 537 -1.26 -16.04 15.72
N GLY A 538 -1.30 -14.71 15.64
CA GLY A 538 -1.51 -13.86 16.81
C GLY A 538 -1.26 -12.39 16.57
N LEU A 539 -1.42 -11.59 17.62
CA LEU A 539 -1.13 -10.16 17.64
C LEU A 539 0.09 -9.92 18.53
N VAL A 540 1.10 -9.24 18.01
CA VAL A 540 2.29 -8.81 18.76
C VAL A 540 2.16 -7.34 19.08
N PHE A 541 2.44 -6.98 20.33
CA PHE A 541 2.54 -5.60 20.78
C PHE A 541 3.91 -5.37 21.42
N ASP A 542 4.68 -4.47 20.84
CA ASP A 542 5.96 -4.01 21.39
C ASP A 542 5.79 -2.63 22.00
N MET A 543 5.71 -2.57 23.33
CA MET A 543 5.61 -1.31 24.06
C MET A 543 7.00 -0.88 24.51
N GLY A 544 7.54 0.14 23.85
CA GLY A 544 8.80 0.78 24.24
C GLY A 544 8.62 1.93 25.23
N GLY A 545 9.66 2.75 25.34
CA GLY A 545 9.60 4.01 26.10
C GLY A 545 8.73 5.08 25.44
N THR A 546 8.43 5.01 24.14
CA THR A 546 7.78 6.14 23.44
C THR A 546 6.56 5.73 22.65
N THR A 547 6.64 4.57 22.02
CA THR A 547 5.62 4.05 21.13
C THR A 547 5.23 2.65 21.55
N THR A 548 4.03 2.27 21.13
CA THR A 548 3.62 0.87 21.10
C THR A 548 3.41 0.50 19.64
N ASP A 549 4.20 -0.44 19.15
CA ASP A 549 4.11 -0.98 17.81
C ASP A 549 3.31 -2.28 17.84
N ALA A 550 2.37 -2.44 16.93
CA ALA A 550 1.51 -3.62 16.83
C ALA A 550 1.71 -4.30 15.47
N ALA A 551 1.82 -5.62 15.48
CA ALA A 551 1.99 -6.44 14.29
C ALA A 551 1.07 -7.66 14.32
N VAL A 552 0.61 -8.10 13.15
CA VAL A 552 -0.15 -9.35 13.00
C VAL A 552 0.79 -10.45 12.51
N ILE A 553 0.84 -11.57 13.20
CA ILE A 553 1.54 -12.78 12.74
C ILE A 553 0.51 -13.72 12.11
N VAL A 554 0.81 -14.21 10.90
CA VAL A 554 0.00 -15.20 10.17
C VAL A 554 0.93 -16.28 9.64
N GLY A 555 0.63 -17.55 9.91
CA GLY A 555 1.45 -18.68 9.43
C GLY A 555 2.92 -18.62 9.86
N GLY A 556 3.19 -18.02 11.01
CA GLY A 556 4.53 -17.84 11.57
C GLY A 556 5.33 -16.73 10.91
N MET A 557 4.72 -15.82 10.14
CA MET A 557 5.39 -14.68 9.53
C MET A 557 4.64 -13.38 9.84
N PRO A 558 5.34 -12.23 9.99
CA PRO A 558 4.67 -10.94 10.03
C PRO A 558 3.85 -10.74 8.76
N ARG A 559 2.60 -10.29 8.91
CA ARG A 559 1.80 -9.85 7.76
C ARG A 559 2.52 -8.70 7.08
N LEU A 560 2.61 -8.76 5.75
CA LEU A 560 3.30 -7.74 4.95
C LEU A 560 2.32 -6.75 4.33
N ASN A 561 2.70 -5.48 4.37
CA ASN A 561 2.12 -4.43 3.54
C ASN A 561 2.93 -4.28 2.25
N LEU A 562 2.41 -4.82 1.14
CA LEU A 562 3.08 -4.84 -0.16
C LEU A 562 3.18 -3.46 -0.84
N ASP A 563 2.31 -2.52 -0.47
CA ASP A 563 2.39 -1.14 -0.96
C ASP A 563 3.46 -0.31 -0.22
N GLY A 564 4.11 -0.92 0.78
CA GLY A 564 5.07 -0.31 1.68
C GLY A 564 4.45 0.66 2.67
N ALA A 565 5.27 1.01 3.66
CA ALA A 565 4.86 1.91 4.73
C ALA A 565 4.70 3.37 4.27
N ARG A 566 3.85 4.11 5.00
CA ARG A 566 3.69 5.57 4.86
C ARG A 566 4.45 6.28 5.98
N ILE A 567 5.46 7.08 5.62
CA ILE A 567 6.28 7.83 6.56
C ILE A 567 6.21 9.32 6.18
N ASN A 568 5.67 10.17 7.07
CA ASN A 568 5.52 11.62 6.84
C ASN A 568 4.93 11.97 5.46
N GLY A 569 3.88 11.24 5.05
CA GLY A 569 3.20 11.43 3.76
C GLY A 569 3.86 10.72 2.55
N TRP A 570 5.08 10.22 2.69
CA TRP A 570 5.78 9.47 1.64
C TRP A 570 5.45 7.98 1.69
N ARG A 571 5.33 7.32 0.54
CA ARG A 571 5.25 5.85 0.43
C ARG A 571 6.61 5.29 0.08
N THR A 572 7.11 4.34 0.88
CA THR A 572 8.39 3.67 0.61
C THR A 572 8.29 2.73 -0.59
N SER A 573 7.10 2.19 -0.87
CA SER A 573 6.81 1.27 -1.99
C SER A 573 7.65 -0.02 -2.03
N VAL A 574 8.30 -0.32 -0.91
CA VAL A 574 9.00 -1.58 -0.64
C VAL A 574 8.20 -2.36 0.40
N PRO A 575 8.05 -3.69 0.26
CA PRO A 575 7.32 -4.49 1.24
C PRO A 575 7.90 -4.31 2.64
N THR A 576 7.03 -4.04 3.61
CA THR A 576 7.38 -3.98 5.04
C THR A 576 6.38 -4.80 5.83
N ALA A 577 6.72 -5.14 7.07
CA ALA A 577 5.75 -5.61 8.04
C ALA A 577 4.62 -4.56 8.16
N ASP A 578 3.40 -5.06 8.28
CA ASP A 578 2.21 -4.26 8.51
C ASP A 578 2.16 -3.88 10.00
N ILE A 579 2.82 -2.76 10.30
CA ILE A 579 3.01 -2.24 11.65
C ILE A 579 2.06 -1.07 11.88
N ALA A 580 1.29 -1.13 12.96
CA ALA A 580 0.48 -0.02 13.45
C ALA A 580 1.12 0.55 14.73
N THR A 581 1.39 1.85 14.74
CA THR A 581 2.12 2.52 15.83
C THR A 581 1.25 3.53 16.54
N ILE A 582 1.21 3.48 17.87
CA ILE A 582 0.65 4.57 18.69
C ILE A 582 1.74 5.29 19.48
N GLY A 583 1.62 6.61 19.61
CA GLY A 583 2.48 7.46 20.46
C GLY A 583 2.13 7.28 21.93
N LEU A 584 2.38 6.08 22.46
CA LEU A 584 2.18 5.70 23.84
C LEU A 584 3.23 4.66 24.25
N GLY A 585 3.96 4.94 25.32
CA GLY A 585 5.02 4.10 25.86
C GLY A 585 5.39 4.53 27.28
N GLY A 586 6.36 3.86 27.90
CA GLY A 586 6.73 4.10 29.31
C GLY A 586 7.16 5.53 29.64
N ASP A 587 7.78 6.23 28.69
CA ASP A 587 8.36 7.57 28.85
C ASP A 587 7.51 8.66 28.15
N SER A 588 6.22 8.36 27.94
CA SER A 588 5.25 9.34 27.41
C SER A 588 5.05 10.49 28.39
N HIS A 589 5.12 11.73 27.91
CA HIS A 589 4.93 12.90 28.75
C HIS A 589 3.51 12.95 29.32
N ILE A 590 3.40 12.95 30.66
CA ILE A 590 2.14 13.18 31.35
C ILE A 590 2.03 14.67 31.66
N SER A 591 0.97 15.29 31.16
CA SER A 591 0.67 16.71 31.36
C SER A 591 -0.83 16.94 31.49
N PHE A 592 -1.25 18.19 31.70
CA PHE A 592 -2.66 18.56 31.67
C PHE A 592 -2.87 19.93 31.03
N THR A 593 -4.08 20.16 30.55
CA THR A 593 -4.51 21.45 29.99
C THR A 593 -4.97 22.43 31.06
N LEU A 594 -5.15 23.70 30.66
CA LEU A 594 -5.75 24.73 31.51
C LEU A 594 -7.10 24.31 32.11
N ASP A 595 -7.90 23.56 31.36
CA ASP A 595 -9.20 23.00 31.79
C ASP A 595 -9.07 21.63 32.51
N ARG A 596 -7.89 21.30 33.03
CA ARG A 596 -7.60 20.10 33.83
C ARG A 596 -7.87 18.77 33.11
N ARG A 597 -7.73 18.73 31.78
CA ARG A 597 -7.74 17.45 31.05
C ARG A 597 -6.35 16.87 31.01
N LEU A 598 -6.21 15.63 31.46
CA LEU A 598 -4.96 14.88 31.35
C LEU A 598 -4.59 14.64 29.88
N ARG A 599 -3.30 14.68 29.60
CA ARG A 599 -2.69 14.38 28.30
C ARG A 599 -1.49 13.46 28.52
N ILE A 600 -1.45 12.37 27.76
CA ILE A 600 -0.38 11.36 27.84
C ILE A 600 0.22 11.21 26.44
N GLY A 601 1.47 11.62 26.27
CA GLY A 601 2.10 11.67 24.95
C GLY A 601 1.46 12.73 24.02
N PRO A 602 1.76 12.70 22.71
CA PRO A 602 2.67 11.79 22.02
C PRO A 602 4.16 12.14 22.23
N ARG A 603 4.46 13.24 22.94
CA ARG A 603 5.83 13.65 23.22
C ARG A 603 6.49 12.68 24.22
N ARG A 604 7.76 12.34 23.95
CA ARG A 604 8.67 11.63 24.86
C ARG A 604 9.42 12.62 25.74
N VAL A 605 9.63 12.27 26.99
CA VAL A 605 10.52 12.98 27.94
C VAL A 605 11.37 11.96 28.72
N ILE A 606 12.43 12.40 29.38
CA ILE A 606 13.22 11.55 30.28
C ILE A 606 12.43 11.38 31.59
N PRO A 607 12.24 10.15 32.11
CA PRO A 607 11.62 9.93 33.43
C PRO A 607 12.38 10.66 34.54
N LEU A 608 11.66 11.29 35.47
CA LEU A 608 12.27 12.02 36.59
C LEU A 608 13.04 11.09 37.54
N SER A 609 12.54 9.87 37.74
CA SER A 609 13.21 8.77 38.45
C SER A 609 14.58 8.43 37.86
N TYR A 610 14.66 8.35 36.53
CA TYR A 610 15.93 8.14 35.82
C TYR A 610 16.86 9.32 35.99
N LEU A 611 16.39 10.55 35.74
CA LEU A 611 17.22 11.75 35.87
C LEU A 611 17.81 11.87 37.29
N ALA A 612 17.00 11.65 38.31
CA ALA A 612 17.43 11.69 39.72
C ALA A 612 18.46 10.60 40.06
N ALA A 613 18.35 9.42 39.44
CA ALA A 613 19.35 8.35 39.62
C ALA A 613 20.69 8.66 38.94
N GLN A 614 20.69 9.44 37.85
CA GLN A 614 21.90 9.80 37.12
C GLN A 614 22.59 11.07 37.66
N ASP A 615 21.83 12.03 38.18
CA ASP A 615 22.36 13.33 38.60
C ASP A 615 21.86 13.74 40.00
N LYS A 616 22.82 13.82 40.94
CA LYS A 616 22.53 14.19 42.34
C LYS A 616 22.00 15.62 42.47
N SER A 617 22.50 16.57 41.68
CA SER A 617 22.03 17.96 41.75
C SER A 617 20.59 18.10 41.27
N ALA A 618 20.23 17.38 40.20
CA ALA A 618 18.86 17.32 39.70
C ALA A 618 17.92 16.68 40.73
N ARG A 619 18.37 15.58 41.36
CA ARG A 619 17.64 14.93 42.45
C ARG A 619 17.39 15.88 43.62
N ASP A 620 18.43 16.53 44.12
CA ASP A 620 18.32 17.41 45.30
C ASP A 620 17.41 18.62 45.01
N GLU A 621 17.47 19.19 43.80
CA GLU A 621 16.54 20.24 43.33
C GLU A 621 15.09 19.73 43.27
N LEU A 622 14.85 18.57 42.67
CA LEU A 622 13.50 17.98 42.58
C LEU A 622 12.91 17.77 43.99
N MET A 623 13.70 17.23 44.91
CA MET A 623 13.28 17.00 46.30
C MET A 623 13.06 18.30 47.08
N ALA A 624 13.71 19.40 46.70
CA ALA A 624 13.50 20.72 47.30
C ALA A 624 12.21 21.42 46.82
N LEU A 625 11.64 21.01 45.68
CA LEU A 625 10.37 21.54 45.20
C LEU A 625 9.23 21.19 46.15
N ASN A 626 8.35 22.16 46.39
CA ASN A 626 7.14 22.00 47.19
C ASN A 626 5.94 22.53 46.43
N GLY A 627 4.99 21.65 46.09
CA GLY A 627 3.81 21.98 45.28
C GLY A 627 2.92 23.07 45.88
N SER A 628 2.94 23.25 47.20
CA SER A 628 2.22 24.33 47.88
C SER A 628 2.84 25.72 47.64
N LEU A 629 4.14 25.78 47.31
CA LEU A 629 4.85 27.02 47.02
C LEU A 629 4.88 27.37 45.53
N ILE A 630 4.47 26.44 44.66
CA ILE A 630 4.34 26.70 43.23
C ILE A 630 3.06 27.50 42.98
N THR A 631 3.23 28.77 42.66
CA THR A 631 2.13 29.72 42.36
C THR A 631 1.49 29.46 41.00
N GLU A 632 2.28 28.95 40.05
CA GLU A 632 1.82 28.60 38.70
C GLU A 632 1.17 27.21 38.71
N ARG A 633 -0.16 27.17 38.54
CA ARG A 633 -0.93 25.91 38.57
C ARG A 633 -1.64 25.59 37.27
N THR A 634 -1.35 26.31 36.19
CA THR A 634 -2.04 26.11 34.89
C THR A 634 -1.45 24.98 34.04
N SER A 635 -0.27 24.48 34.39
CA SER A 635 0.42 23.40 33.68
C SER A 635 1.29 22.56 34.62
N ALA A 636 1.72 21.39 34.14
CA ALA A 636 2.68 20.52 34.82
C ALA A 636 4.13 20.99 34.66
N ASP A 637 4.41 21.87 33.69
CA ASP A 637 5.76 22.31 33.29
C ASP A 637 6.62 22.90 34.43
N ALA A 638 6.01 23.24 35.57
CA ALA A 638 6.72 23.76 36.74
C ALA A 638 7.67 22.75 37.38
N ILE A 639 7.46 21.44 37.17
CA ILE A 639 8.34 20.37 37.66
C ILE A 639 9.27 19.82 36.59
N ASP A 640 9.27 20.41 35.39
CA ASP A 640 10.12 19.97 34.27
C ASP A 640 11.60 20.32 34.52
N PHE A 641 12.45 19.42 34.05
CA PHE A 641 13.89 19.62 33.95
C PHE A 641 14.32 19.61 32.49
N PHE A 642 15.46 20.24 32.23
CA PHE A 642 16.07 20.31 30.92
C PHE A 642 17.49 19.75 31.01
N VAL A 643 17.83 18.90 30.05
CA VAL A 643 19.12 18.21 29.94
C VAL A 643 19.70 18.52 28.57
N LEU A 644 21.00 18.76 28.50
CA LEU A 644 21.67 18.89 27.22
C LEU A 644 21.72 17.52 26.54
N GLY A 645 21.14 17.42 25.33
CA GLY A 645 21.21 16.23 24.51
C GLY A 645 22.52 16.23 23.74
N THR A 646 22.47 16.68 22.49
CA THR A 646 23.68 16.89 21.67
C THR A 646 24.35 18.21 22.02
N SER A 647 25.67 18.22 22.26
CA SER A 647 26.43 19.47 22.21
C SER A 647 26.51 19.98 20.77
N PRO A 648 26.09 21.22 20.46
CA PRO A 648 26.29 21.80 19.14
C PRO A 648 27.79 21.85 18.82
N ARG A 649 28.21 21.31 17.67
CA ARG A 649 29.63 21.40 17.23
C ARG A 649 30.05 22.86 16.99
N ASP A 650 29.12 23.72 16.56
CA ASP A 650 29.30 25.17 16.40
C ASP A 650 28.21 25.96 17.17
N LEU A 651 28.51 26.36 18.40
CA LEU A 651 27.60 27.22 19.20
C LEU A 651 27.32 28.58 18.53
N ASP A 652 28.24 29.05 17.68
CA ASP A 652 28.17 30.36 17.03
C ASP A 652 27.10 30.44 15.93
N LYS A 653 26.55 29.30 15.49
CA LYS A 653 25.44 29.22 14.52
C LYS A 653 24.05 29.36 15.17
N LEU A 654 23.97 29.26 16.50
CA LEU A 654 22.71 29.40 17.23
C LEU A 654 22.39 30.87 17.51
N SER A 655 21.09 31.20 17.61
CA SER A 655 20.67 32.54 18.02
C SER A 655 21.21 32.86 19.43
N GLY A 656 21.38 34.15 19.75
CA GLY A 656 21.96 34.56 21.04
C GLY A 656 21.21 34.00 22.27
N TYR A 657 19.89 33.81 22.16
CA TYR A 657 19.07 33.17 23.20
C TYR A 657 19.31 31.66 23.26
N ASP A 658 19.26 30.98 22.12
CA ASP A 658 19.43 29.53 22.03
C ASP A 658 20.83 29.09 22.52
N ALA A 659 21.86 29.84 22.13
CA ALA A 659 23.23 29.63 22.62
C ALA A 659 23.36 29.87 24.12
N ALA A 660 22.56 30.77 24.71
CA ALA A 660 22.54 31.01 26.15
C ALA A 660 21.87 29.85 26.90
N VAL A 661 20.78 29.29 26.36
CA VAL A 661 20.13 28.08 26.91
C VAL A 661 21.10 26.92 26.94
N VAL A 662 21.76 26.65 25.80
CA VAL A 662 22.74 25.55 25.70
C VAL A 662 23.90 25.75 26.68
N ARG A 663 24.48 26.97 26.75
CA ARG A 663 25.55 27.28 27.71
C ARG A 663 25.12 27.10 29.16
N ALA A 664 23.88 27.46 29.50
CA ALA A 664 23.38 27.29 30.87
C ALA A 664 23.33 25.81 31.29
N LEU A 665 23.09 24.89 30.35
CA LEU A 665 22.97 23.46 30.61
C LEU A 665 24.27 22.66 30.52
N GLN A 666 25.38 23.31 30.11
CA GLN A 666 26.71 22.67 30.09
C GLN A 666 27.18 22.23 31.48
N SER A 667 26.67 22.86 32.54
CA SER A 667 27.01 22.49 33.93
C SER A 667 26.19 21.33 34.48
N GLY A 668 25.31 20.73 33.67
CA GLY A 668 24.38 19.68 34.08
C GLY A 668 22.91 20.08 33.95
N PRO A 669 21.99 19.15 34.29
CA PRO A 669 20.54 19.37 34.23
C PRO A 669 20.09 20.55 35.09
N LEU A 670 19.10 21.29 34.61
CA LEU A 670 18.48 22.39 35.36
C LEU A 670 16.96 22.27 35.36
N SER A 671 16.34 22.59 36.50
CA SER A 671 14.88 22.76 36.57
C SER A 671 14.45 23.96 35.71
N ARG A 672 13.18 23.98 35.28
CA ARG A 672 12.62 25.12 34.54
C ARG A 672 12.86 26.46 35.26
N ALA A 673 12.69 26.47 36.58
CA ALA A 673 12.92 27.66 37.41
C ALA A 673 14.39 28.09 37.42
N GLN A 674 15.32 27.14 37.61
CA GLN A 674 16.76 27.41 37.60
C GLN A 674 17.23 27.91 36.23
N LEU A 675 16.78 27.28 35.14
CA LEU A 675 17.15 27.68 33.78
C LEU A 675 16.64 29.08 33.44
N ALA A 676 15.38 29.40 33.79
CA ALA A 676 14.84 30.74 33.61
C ALA A 676 15.62 31.80 34.43
N SER A 677 16.01 31.47 35.66
CA SER A 677 16.84 32.32 36.52
C SER A 677 18.24 32.56 35.92
N ARG A 678 18.90 31.51 35.40
CA ARG A 678 20.20 31.61 34.71
C ARG A 678 20.15 32.52 33.48
N LEU A 679 19.03 32.47 32.75
CA LEU A 679 18.78 33.32 31.58
C LEU A 679 18.26 34.72 31.94
N ARG A 680 18.10 35.03 33.24
CA ARG A 680 17.59 36.31 33.76
C ARG A 680 16.20 36.66 33.21
N LEU A 681 15.36 35.65 32.99
CA LEU A 681 13.98 35.85 32.57
C LEU A 681 13.13 36.31 33.76
N SER A 682 12.20 37.24 33.52
CA SER A 682 11.28 37.73 34.56
C SER A 682 10.27 36.68 35.02
N SER A 683 10.07 35.62 34.22
CA SER A 683 9.17 34.53 34.55
C SER A 683 9.61 33.23 33.84
N PRO A 684 9.47 32.05 34.48
CA PRO A 684 9.75 30.75 33.85
C PRO A 684 8.90 30.44 32.61
N GLN A 685 7.76 31.09 32.44
CA GLN A 685 6.85 30.94 31.30
C GLN A 685 7.43 31.56 30.02
N LEU A 686 8.37 32.51 30.15
CA LEU A 686 9.08 33.09 29.00
C LEU A 686 10.19 32.18 28.45
N LEU A 687 10.46 31.06 29.13
CA LEU A 687 11.41 30.07 28.65
C LEU A 687 10.85 29.39 27.40
N ARG A 688 11.57 29.51 26.28
CA ARG A 688 11.25 28.92 24.99
C ARG A 688 12.27 27.86 24.64
N THR A 689 11.86 26.60 24.60
CA THR A 689 12.77 25.46 24.45
C THR A 689 12.41 24.60 23.25
N GLU A 690 11.20 24.77 22.70
CA GLU A 690 10.66 23.96 21.61
C GLU A 690 11.56 23.91 20.37
N PRO A 691 12.19 25.00 19.89
CA PRO A 691 13.09 24.93 18.74
C PRO A 691 14.35 24.08 19.01
N LEU A 692 14.90 24.18 20.22
CA LEU A 692 16.09 23.43 20.64
C LEU A 692 15.79 21.95 20.89
N GLU A 693 14.61 21.65 21.45
CA GLU A 693 14.09 20.29 21.59
C GLU A 693 13.86 19.65 20.21
N ALA A 694 13.20 20.37 19.28
CA ALA A 694 12.97 19.88 17.92
C ALA A 694 14.28 19.67 17.14
N ALA A 695 15.32 20.44 17.44
CA ALA A 695 16.65 20.27 16.87
C ALA A 695 17.50 19.18 17.57
N GLY A 696 17.02 18.59 18.68
CA GLY A 696 17.73 17.55 19.44
C GLY A 696 18.91 18.06 20.29
N TYR A 697 19.05 19.37 20.45
CA TYR A 697 20.04 19.95 21.38
C TYR A 697 19.61 19.83 22.83
N LEU A 698 18.29 19.79 23.05
CA LEU A 698 17.71 19.73 24.38
C LEU A 698 16.82 18.50 24.54
N GLN A 699 16.92 17.86 25.70
CA GLN A 699 15.98 16.85 26.15
C GLN A 699 15.26 17.36 27.40
N ARG A 700 13.95 17.15 27.45
CA ARG A 700 13.11 17.48 28.60
C ARG A 700 12.96 16.25 29.49
N SER A 701 12.94 16.44 30.80
CA SER A 701 12.58 15.44 31.79
C SER A 701 11.35 15.92 32.56
N ALA A 702 10.34 15.05 32.67
CA ALA A 702 9.05 15.36 33.28
C ALA A 702 8.37 14.05 33.72
N LEU A 703 7.17 14.12 34.32
CA LEU A 703 6.45 12.94 34.80
C LEU A 703 6.06 12.00 33.64
N THR A 704 6.31 10.71 33.81
CA THR A 704 6.04 9.65 32.84
C THR A 704 5.32 8.44 33.45
N PRO A 705 4.71 7.55 32.65
CA PRO A 705 4.22 6.26 33.14
C PRO A 705 5.30 5.45 33.88
N THR A 706 6.56 5.51 33.42
CA THR A 706 7.70 4.89 34.12
C THR A 706 7.88 5.43 35.54
N ASP A 707 7.68 6.74 35.76
CA ASP A 707 7.69 7.32 37.11
C ASP A 707 6.50 6.83 37.95
N LEU A 708 5.33 6.62 37.36
CA LEU A 708 4.19 6.06 38.08
C LEU A 708 4.48 4.63 38.55
N LEU A 709 5.08 3.79 37.71
CA LEU A 709 5.47 2.43 38.08
C LEU A 709 6.52 2.43 39.21
N HIS A 710 7.42 3.42 39.23
CA HIS A 710 8.34 3.60 40.36
C HIS A 710 7.65 4.08 41.63
N ALA A 711 6.68 4.98 41.51
CA ALA A 711 5.93 5.49 42.64
C ALA A 711 5.01 4.43 43.27
N THR A 712 4.47 3.50 42.47
CA THR A 712 3.64 2.37 42.95
C THR A 712 4.46 1.16 43.41
N GLY A 713 5.76 1.13 43.12
CA GLY A 713 6.66 0.03 43.46
C GLY A 713 6.62 -1.15 42.49
N GLU A 714 5.88 -1.04 41.38
CA GLU A 714 5.89 -2.05 40.31
C GLU A 714 7.23 -2.11 39.56
N LEU A 715 7.96 -1.00 39.54
CA LEU A 715 9.32 -0.91 39.01
C LEU A 715 10.24 -0.24 40.04
N THR A 716 11.45 -0.76 40.27
CA THR A 716 12.33 -0.27 41.34
C THR A 716 13.79 -0.10 40.89
N VAL A 717 14.02 0.00 39.58
CA VAL A 717 15.38 0.05 39.00
C VAL A 717 16.04 1.43 39.12
N TRP A 718 15.26 2.51 39.31
CA TRP A 718 15.74 3.88 39.51
C TRP A 718 15.18 4.50 40.80
N ASP A 719 15.39 5.82 41.01
CA ASP A 719 15.06 6.50 42.27
C ASP A 719 13.54 6.57 42.48
N THR A 720 13.02 5.66 43.31
CA THR A 720 11.60 5.55 43.66
C THR A 720 11.12 6.74 44.50
N GLN A 721 11.98 7.32 45.35
CA GLN A 721 11.61 8.46 46.18
C GLN A 721 11.38 9.71 45.33
N ALA A 722 12.26 9.94 44.34
CA ALA A 722 12.11 11.00 43.36
C ALA A 722 10.81 10.84 42.56
N ALA A 723 10.48 9.62 42.15
CA ALA A 723 9.26 9.31 41.41
C ALA A 723 7.99 9.61 42.25
N THR A 724 7.94 9.13 43.49
CA THR A 724 6.83 9.39 44.42
C THR A 724 6.68 10.88 44.69
N HIS A 725 7.79 11.60 44.88
CA HIS A 725 7.75 13.05 45.10
C HIS A 725 7.26 13.80 43.86
N ALA A 726 7.73 13.44 42.67
CA ALA A 726 7.26 14.01 41.41
C ALA A 726 5.75 13.81 41.20
N LEU A 727 5.23 12.61 41.50
CA LEU A 727 3.80 12.33 41.47
C LEU A 727 3.03 13.22 42.45
N ASN A 728 3.51 13.37 43.68
CA ASN A 728 2.87 14.23 44.69
C ASN A 728 2.84 15.70 44.25
N LEU A 729 3.93 16.20 43.66
CA LEU A 729 3.98 17.55 43.10
C LEU A 729 2.98 17.72 41.96
N PHE A 730 2.95 16.77 41.03
CA PHE A 730 2.03 16.79 39.91
C PHE A 730 0.57 16.76 40.39
N ALA A 731 0.24 15.89 41.34
CA ALA A 731 -1.10 15.78 41.93
C ALA A 731 -1.53 17.10 42.61
N ALA A 732 -0.62 17.74 43.35
CA ALA A 732 -0.86 19.04 43.95
C ALA A 732 -1.09 20.16 42.92
N LEU A 733 -0.39 20.11 41.77
CA LEU A 733 -0.59 21.05 40.67
C LEU A 733 -1.90 20.80 39.94
N TYR A 734 -2.24 19.53 39.70
CA TYR A 734 -3.46 19.10 39.01
C TYR A 734 -4.72 19.37 39.84
N GLY A 735 -4.64 19.18 41.16
CA GLY A 735 -5.74 19.38 42.11
C GLY A 735 -6.47 18.10 42.50
N ASP A 736 -5.77 16.97 42.56
CA ASP A 736 -6.33 15.65 42.93
C ASP A 736 -5.40 14.89 43.88
N GLN A 737 -5.86 13.78 44.45
CA GLN A 737 -5.03 12.88 45.26
C GLN A 737 -4.10 12.04 44.37
N PRO A 738 -2.83 11.82 44.77
CA PRO A 738 -1.87 11.01 44.02
C PRO A 738 -2.41 9.64 43.62
N GLU A 739 -3.08 8.94 44.53
CA GLU A 739 -3.58 7.58 44.33
C GLU A 739 -4.72 7.54 43.30
N ALA A 740 -5.66 8.49 43.38
CA ALA A 740 -6.76 8.61 42.43
C ALA A 740 -6.25 8.97 41.02
N LEU A 741 -5.23 9.81 40.98
CA LEU A 741 -4.61 10.25 39.74
C LEU A 741 -3.86 9.11 39.03
N VAL A 742 -3.13 8.27 39.78
CA VAL A 742 -2.48 7.06 39.24
C VAL A 742 -3.51 6.16 38.58
N VAL A 743 -4.61 5.85 39.26
CA VAL A 743 -5.70 5.01 38.70
C VAL A 743 -6.23 5.61 37.40
N THR A 744 -6.49 6.93 37.39
CA THR A 744 -7.02 7.63 36.22
C THR A 744 -6.05 7.60 35.03
N ILE A 745 -4.75 7.83 35.27
CA ILE A 745 -3.73 7.83 34.22
C ILE A 745 -3.55 6.41 33.65
N LEU A 746 -3.42 5.41 34.52
CA LEU A 746 -3.26 4.01 34.10
C LEU A 746 -4.48 3.54 33.29
N ASP A 747 -5.70 3.88 33.71
CA ASP A 747 -6.92 3.57 32.97
C ASP A 747 -6.90 4.15 31.55
N GLN A 748 -6.49 5.40 31.38
CA GLN A 748 -6.36 6.03 30.06
C GLN A 748 -5.33 5.32 29.17
N ILE A 749 -4.22 4.87 29.73
CA ILE A 749 -3.18 4.10 29.01
C ILE A 749 -3.76 2.76 28.56
N VAL A 750 -4.35 1.99 29.49
CA VAL A 750 -4.93 0.67 29.22
C VAL A 750 -6.05 0.76 28.18
N ARG A 751 -6.93 1.77 28.28
CA ARG A 751 -8.00 2.01 27.31
C ARG A 751 -7.45 2.25 25.90
N ARG A 752 -6.41 3.07 25.75
CA ARG A 752 -5.77 3.32 24.45
C ARG A 752 -5.12 2.07 23.88
N LEU A 753 -4.47 1.26 24.71
CA LEU A 753 -3.92 -0.04 24.30
C LEU A 753 -5.04 -1.01 23.88
N CYS A 754 -6.16 -1.06 24.59
CA CYS A 754 -7.31 -1.88 24.20
C CYS A 754 -7.88 -1.48 22.83
N LEU A 755 -8.00 -0.19 22.56
CA LEU A 755 -8.45 0.32 21.25
C LEU A 755 -7.47 -0.10 20.13
N GLN A 756 -6.17 -0.09 20.41
CA GLN A 756 -5.18 -0.57 19.46
C GLN A 756 -5.35 -2.06 19.17
N VAL A 757 -5.55 -2.89 20.20
CA VAL A 757 -5.84 -4.32 20.03
C VAL A 757 -7.07 -4.55 19.17
N LEU A 758 -8.17 -3.85 19.45
CA LEU A 758 -9.41 -3.96 18.67
C LEU A 758 -9.23 -3.55 17.22
N THR A 759 -8.44 -2.50 16.97
CA THR A 759 -8.13 -2.00 15.62
C THR A 759 -7.34 -3.05 14.83
N CYS A 760 -6.24 -3.58 15.41
CA CYS A 760 -5.41 -4.61 14.78
C CYS A 760 -6.16 -5.94 14.59
N ALA A 761 -6.98 -6.35 15.56
CA ALA A 761 -7.76 -7.58 15.47
C ALA A 761 -8.81 -7.54 14.35
N SER A 762 -9.30 -6.34 14.02
CA SER A 762 -10.42 -6.12 13.10
C SER A 762 -10.00 -5.61 11.72
N ASP A 763 -8.69 -5.49 11.46
CA ASP A 763 -8.13 -4.91 10.22
C ASP A 763 -8.71 -3.53 9.87
N LEU A 764 -9.02 -2.75 10.90
CA LEU A 764 -9.52 -1.39 10.75
C LEU A 764 -8.37 -0.43 10.44
N PRO A 765 -8.58 0.60 9.61
CA PRO A 765 -7.56 1.61 9.38
C PRO A 765 -7.24 2.38 10.66
N ASP A 766 -5.95 2.70 10.86
CA ASP A 766 -5.51 3.52 11.98
C ASP A 766 -6.26 4.86 12.01
N HIS A 767 -6.93 5.15 13.13
CA HIS A 767 -7.56 6.43 13.40
C HIS A 767 -6.66 7.25 14.33
N GLU A 768 -6.13 8.38 13.84
CA GLU A 768 -5.24 9.29 14.61
C GLU A 768 -5.86 9.77 15.94
N THR A 769 -7.19 9.77 16.07
CA THR A 769 -7.91 10.23 17.27
C THR A 769 -8.54 9.11 18.09
N GLY A 770 -8.47 7.84 17.65
CA GLY A 770 -9.03 6.69 18.37
C GLY A 770 -10.55 6.71 18.61
N GLU A 771 -11.27 7.71 18.08
CA GLU A 771 -12.70 7.87 18.29
C GLU A 771 -13.43 7.89 16.95
N CYS A 772 -14.27 6.88 16.75
CA CYS A 772 -15.28 6.90 15.71
C CYS A 772 -16.21 8.10 15.99
N GLY A 773 -16.43 8.97 14.99
CA GLY A 773 -17.36 10.11 15.10
C GLY A 773 -18.83 9.70 15.35
N CYS A 774 -19.11 8.40 15.42
CA CYS A 774 -20.38 7.84 15.82
C CYS A 774 -20.50 7.81 17.35
N SER A 775 -21.47 8.54 17.90
CA SER A 775 -21.78 8.58 19.32
C SER A 775 -22.10 7.21 19.91
N LEU A 776 -22.74 6.31 19.14
CA LEU A 776 -23.03 4.95 19.58
C LEU A 776 -21.75 4.11 19.74
N CYS A 777 -20.83 4.19 18.78
CA CYS A 777 -19.54 3.49 18.88
C CYS A 777 -18.75 3.99 20.10
N ALA A 778 -18.68 5.31 20.30
CA ALA A 778 -18.03 5.89 21.48
C ALA A 778 -18.66 5.40 22.80
N SER A 779 -20.00 5.29 22.83
CA SER A 779 -20.73 4.82 24.01
C SER A 779 -20.48 3.34 24.30
N LEU A 780 -20.49 2.48 23.27
CA LEU A 780 -20.20 1.05 23.41
C LEU A 780 -18.74 0.77 23.80
N LEU A 781 -17.80 1.48 23.18
CA LEU A 781 -16.38 1.41 23.55
C LEU A 781 -16.16 1.89 24.98
N HIS A 782 -16.82 2.97 25.38
CA HIS A 782 -16.76 3.44 26.76
C HIS A 782 -17.37 2.43 27.73
N ALA A 783 -18.54 1.85 27.41
CA ALA A 783 -19.17 0.82 28.24
C ALA A 783 -18.30 -0.44 28.40
N GLY A 784 -17.65 -0.91 27.34
CA GLY A 784 -16.90 -2.17 27.38
C GLY A 784 -15.43 -2.04 27.78
N LEU A 785 -14.85 -0.83 27.77
CA LEU A 785 -13.44 -0.61 28.14
C LEU A 785 -13.27 0.10 29.49
N SER A 786 -14.36 0.51 30.15
CA SER A 786 -14.30 1.17 31.47
C SER A 786 -14.78 0.21 32.55
N GLU A 787 -14.15 0.24 33.72
CA GLU A 787 -14.52 -0.58 34.87
C GLU A 787 -15.53 0.10 35.81
N GLN A 788 -16.07 1.27 35.44
CA GLN A 788 -16.96 2.03 36.31
C GLN A 788 -18.36 1.42 36.43
N ASP A 789 -18.79 1.19 37.67
CA ASP A 789 -20.16 0.89 38.04
C ASP A 789 -21.07 2.10 37.76
N GLY A 790 -22.07 1.93 36.88
CA GLY A 790 -23.07 2.97 36.59
C GLY A 790 -23.49 3.11 35.13
N ASN A 791 -22.85 2.40 34.21
CA ASN A 791 -23.30 2.36 32.82
C ASN A 791 -24.61 1.55 32.71
N PRO A 792 -25.67 2.05 32.04
CA PRO A 792 -26.90 1.27 31.81
C PRO A 792 -26.69 0.03 30.91
N LEU A 793 -25.54 -0.08 30.24
CA LEU A 793 -25.20 -1.19 29.36
C LEU A 793 -23.96 -1.94 29.88
N GLN A 794 -24.07 -3.26 29.95
CA GLN A 794 -22.91 -4.14 30.10
C GLN A 794 -22.43 -4.59 28.72
N VAL A 795 -21.19 -4.26 28.39
CA VAL A 795 -20.55 -4.65 27.12
C VAL A 795 -19.29 -5.44 27.45
N GLN A 796 -19.10 -6.58 26.81
CA GLN A 796 -17.89 -7.40 26.97
C GLN A 796 -17.26 -7.61 25.60
N PHE A 797 -15.96 -7.34 25.50
CA PHE A 797 -15.16 -7.65 24.33
C PHE A 797 -14.42 -8.99 24.54
N THR A 798 -14.25 -9.77 23.47
CA THR A 798 -13.47 -11.01 23.49
C THR A 798 -12.56 -11.04 22.26
N CYS A 799 -11.24 -11.06 22.49
CA CYS A 799 -10.26 -11.21 21.43
C CYS A 799 -9.85 -12.69 21.32
N ASN A 800 -10.19 -13.32 20.19
CA ASN A 800 -9.89 -14.74 19.95
C ASN A 800 -8.47 -14.99 19.43
N ARG A 801 -7.68 -13.94 19.21
CA ARG A 801 -6.27 -14.06 18.81
C ARG A 801 -5.39 -13.97 20.05
N ASP A 802 -4.35 -14.78 20.11
CA ASP A 802 -3.35 -14.68 21.16
C ASP A 802 -2.68 -13.30 21.11
N LEU A 803 -2.61 -12.65 22.27
CA LEU A 803 -1.90 -11.39 22.46
C LEU A 803 -0.52 -11.69 23.01
N VAL A 804 0.52 -11.30 22.29
CA VAL A 804 1.89 -11.40 22.76
C VAL A 804 2.45 -10.02 22.98
N ALA A 805 2.80 -9.72 24.24
CA ALA A 805 3.30 -8.41 24.62
C ALA A 805 4.78 -8.48 24.96
N ILE A 806 5.57 -7.61 24.32
CA ILE A 806 7.03 -7.50 24.48
C ILE A 806 7.42 -6.03 24.73
N GLY A 807 8.63 -5.83 25.25
CA GLY A 807 9.12 -4.55 25.74
C GLY A 807 9.06 -4.46 27.27
N ALA A 808 9.89 -3.59 27.86
CA ALA A 808 10.04 -3.50 29.32
C ALA A 808 8.74 -3.20 30.11
N PRO A 809 7.86 -2.27 29.70
CA PRO A 809 6.68 -1.90 30.49
C PRO A 809 5.49 -2.85 30.36
N VAL A 810 5.51 -3.85 29.48
CA VAL A 810 4.30 -4.64 29.16
C VAL A 810 3.72 -5.41 30.34
N ALA A 811 4.57 -5.86 31.27
CA ALA A 811 4.12 -6.57 32.47
C ALA A 811 3.18 -5.73 33.36
N ALA A 812 3.32 -4.40 33.33
CA ALA A 812 2.48 -3.49 34.11
C ALA A 812 1.13 -3.21 33.43
N PHE A 813 1.09 -3.14 32.10
CA PHE A 813 -0.09 -2.67 31.36
C PHE A 813 -0.92 -3.79 30.74
N PHE A 814 -0.29 -4.79 30.11
CA PHE A 814 -1.00 -5.78 29.30
C PHE A 814 -1.87 -6.77 30.08
N PRO A 815 -1.62 -7.11 31.35
CA PRO A 815 -2.57 -7.92 32.12
C PRO A 815 -3.96 -7.30 32.22
N GLN A 816 -4.05 -5.97 32.40
CA GLN A 816 -5.33 -5.26 32.42
C GLN A 816 -5.96 -5.18 31.03
N VAL A 817 -5.15 -4.99 29.98
CA VAL A 817 -5.63 -5.03 28.58
C VAL A 817 -6.26 -6.39 28.26
N ALA A 818 -5.58 -7.47 28.60
CA ALA A 818 -6.05 -8.83 28.38
C ALA A 818 -7.32 -9.14 29.18
N HIS A 819 -7.41 -8.65 30.42
CA HIS A 819 -8.61 -8.76 31.26
C HIS A 819 -9.83 -8.08 30.60
N ARG A 820 -9.68 -6.81 30.18
CA ARG A 820 -10.78 -6.02 29.57
C ARG A 820 -11.23 -6.58 28.21
N LEU A 821 -10.33 -7.25 27.50
CA LEU A 821 -10.60 -7.83 26.19
C LEU A 821 -10.87 -9.33 26.22
N ASN A 822 -10.96 -9.96 27.40
CA ASN A 822 -11.08 -11.41 27.57
C ASN A 822 -10.16 -12.19 26.60
N ALA A 823 -8.88 -11.80 26.60
CA ALA A 823 -7.90 -12.26 25.63
C ALA A 823 -6.84 -13.15 26.28
N ASN A 824 -6.31 -14.11 25.52
CA ASN A 824 -5.17 -14.90 25.96
C ASN A 824 -3.88 -14.07 25.83
N LEU A 825 -3.17 -13.84 26.94
CA LEU A 825 -1.95 -13.03 26.98
C LEU A 825 -0.72 -13.91 27.21
N VAL A 826 0.30 -13.71 26.38
CA VAL A 826 1.62 -14.29 26.54
C VAL A 826 2.65 -13.17 26.66
N ILE A 827 3.34 -13.11 27.80
CA ILE A 827 4.53 -12.28 27.98
C ILE A 827 5.72 -13.25 28.05
N PRO A 828 6.56 -13.35 27.00
CA PRO A 828 7.67 -14.29 27.01
C PRO A 828 8.77 -13.88 28.00
N GLU A 829 9.59 -14.85 28.39
CA GLU A 829 10.84 -14.55 29.08
C GLU A 829 11.74 -13.66 28.19
N HIS A 830 12.43 -12.70 28.80
CA HIS A 830 13.26 -11.70 28.09
C HIS A 830 12.50 -10.79 27.12
N ALA A 831 11.20 -10.58 27.36
CA ALA A 831 10.34 -9.66 26.60
C ALA A 831 10.98 -8.28 26.38
N GLU A 832 11.78 -7.78 27.33
CA GLU A 832 12.43 -6.47 27.30
C GLU A 832 13.55 -6.30 26.25
N VAL A 833 14.04 -7.39 25.67
CA VAL A 833 15.07 -7.41 24.61
C VAL A 833 14.64 -8.26 23.41
N ALA A 834 13.34 -8.47 23.23
CA ALA A 834 12.79 -9.30 22.15
C ALA A 834 13.15 -8.78 20.75
N ASN A 835 13.28 -7.47 20.57
CA ASN A 835 13.78 -6.80 19.37
C ASN A 835 15.16 -7.33 18.93
N ALA A 836 16.14 -7.28 19.83
CA ALA A 836 17.51 -7.68 19.55
C ALA A 836 17.64 -9.21 19.38
N ILE A 837 16.83 -9.99 20.11
CA ILE A 837 16.70 -11.45 19.88
C ILE A 837 16.09 -11.71 18.50
N GLY A 838 15.08 -10.92 18.11
CA GLY A 838 14.45 -10.97 16.80
C GLY A 838 15.45 -10.76 15.68
N ALA A 839 16.35 -9.79 15.82
CA ALA A 839 17.40 -9.52 14.82
C ALA A 839 18.26 -10.74 14.51
N VAL A 840 18.68 -11.51 15.52
CA VAL A 840 19.48 -12.73 15.32
C VAL A 840 18.64 -13.97 14.96
N ALA A 841 17.35 -13.98 15.32
CA ALA A 841 16.44 -15.07 15.02
C ALA A 841 15.96 -15.06 13.55
N SER A 842 15.99 -13.88 12.91
CA SER A 842 15.61 -13.67 11.52
C SER A 842 16.36 -14.55 10.51
N GLU A 843 15.75 -14.74 9.35
CA GLU A 843 16.28 -15.52 8.23
C GLU A 843 16.41 -14.63 6.99
N VAL A 844 17.27 -14.99 6.04
CA VAL A 844 17.29 -14.34 4.73
C VAL A 844 16.07 -14.84 3.97
N ILE A 845 15.17 -13.94 3.57
CA ILE A 845 13.97 -14.26 2.81
C ILE A 845 13.85 -13.29 1.64
N VAL A 846 13.68 -13.85 0.45
CA VAL A 846 13.54 -13.11 -0.81
C VAL A 846 12.29 -13.58 -1.53
N HIS A 847 11.50 -12.63 -2.00
CA HIS A 847 10.33 -12.87 -2.83
C HIS A 847 10.60 -12.33 -4.24
N GLU A 848 10.48 -13.18 -5.24
CA GLU A 848 10.53 -12.77 -6.65
C GLU A 848 9.22 -13.07 -7.34
N LYS A 849 8.72 -12.07 -8.06
CA LYS A 849 7.44 -12.16 -8.77
C LYS A 849 7.67 -12.01 -10.27
N THR A 850 7.18 -12.97 -11.03
CA THR A 850 7.06 -12.88 -12.48
C THR A 850 5.61 -12.96 -12.88
N VAL A 851 5.30 -12.44 -14.06
CA VAL A 851 3.91 -12.22 -14.46
C VAL A 851 3.73 -12.53 -15.94
N VAL A 852 2.75 -13.37 -16.27
CA VAL A 852 2.36 -13.70 -17.64
C VAL A 852 1.04 -13.02 -17.98
N ARG A 853 0.96 -12.34 -19.12
CA ARG A 853 -0.27 -11.68 -19.59
C ARG A 853 -0.58 -12.03 -21.04
N PRO A 854 -1.87 -12.23 -21.39
CA PRO A 854 -2.26 -12.36 -22.78
C PRO A 854 -2.14 -11.02 -23.52
N THR A 855 -1.85 -11.09 -24.81
CA THR A 855 -1.84 -9.94 -25.74
C THR A 855 -3.11 -9.90 -26.58
N GLU A 856 -3.41 -8.76 -27.19
CA GLU A 856 -4.53 -8.62 -28.14
C GLU A 856 -4.39 -9.55 -29.36
N ALA A 857 -3.16 -9.94 -29.71
CA ALA A 857 -2.86 -10.86 -30.80
C ALA A 857 -2.96 -12.35 -30.43
N GLY A 858 -3.38 -12.68 -29.21
CA GLY A 858 -3.54 -14.06 -28.73
C GLY A 858 -2.24 -14.74 -28.27
N ALA A 859 -1.14 -13.99 -28.15
CA ALA A 859 0.11 -14.46 -27.56
C ALA A 859 0.14 -14.21 -26.04
N PHE A 860 1.17 -14.72 -25.37
CA PHE A 860 1.40 -14.56 -23.93
C PHE A 860 2.78 -13.95 -23.68
N VAL A 861 2.83 -12.84 -22.95
CA VAL A 861 4.09 -12.17 -22.60
C VAL A 861 4.41 -12.44 -21.15
N ALA A 862 5.56 -13.08 -20.91
CA ALA A 862 6.15 -13.23 -19.59
C ALA A 862 7.03 -12.03 -19.26
N HIS A 863 6.73 -11.38 -18.14
CA HIS A 863 7.45 -10.26 -17.57
C HIS A 863 8.17 -10.72 -16.31
N SER A 864 9.46 -10.43 -16.23
CA SER A 864 10.31 -10.58 -15.04
C SER A 864 11.02 -9.25 -14.76
N ARG A 865 11.76 -9.15 -13.65
CA ARG A 865 12.53 -7.94 -13.32
C ARG A 865 13.51 -7.57 -14.44
N ASP A 866 14.15 -8.56 -15.05
CA ASP A 866 15.27 -8.33 -15.98
C ASP A 866 14.94 -8.64 -17.45
N SER A 867 13.78 -9.28 -17.71
CA SER A 867 13.46 -9.72 -19.06
C SER A 867 11.96 -9.69 -19.38
N ARG A 868 11.67 -9.47 -20.66
CA ARG A 868 10.34 -9.55 -21.28
C ARG A 868 10.43 -10.53 -22.46
N ARG A 869 9.63 -11.59 -22.46
CA ARG A 869 9.61 -12.60 -23.55
C ARG A 869 8.18 -12.95 -23.95
N GLU A 870 7.98 -13.17 -25.24
CA GLU A 870 6.69 -13.51 -25.83
C GLU A 870 6.63 -14.99 -26.24
N TYR A 871 5.49 -15.62 -26.02
CA TYR A 871 5.22 -17.03 -26.27
C TYR A 871 3.85 -17.19 -26.94
N SER A 872 3.70 -18.16 -27.82
CA SER A 872 2.40 -18.49 -28.44
C SER A 872 1.53 -19.42 -27.59
N ASP A 873 2.08 -20.00 -26.52
CA ASP A 873 1.43 -21.00 -25.67
C ASP A 873 1.52 -20.58 -24.19
N LEU A 874 0.39 -20.65 -23.49
CA LEU A 874 0.27 -20.18 -22.10
C LEU A 874 1.11 -21.03 -21.14
N GLU A 875 1.07 -22.36 -21.27
CA GLU A 875 1.74 -23.24 -20.32
C GLU A 875 3.27 -23.15 -20.48
N ARG A 876 3.79 -22.96 -21.70
CA ARG A 876 5.20 -22.60 -21.93
C ARG A 876 5.57 -21.27 -21.29
N ALA A 877 4.70 -20.26 -21.40
CA ALA A 877 4.95 -18.96 -20.78
C ALA A 877 4.99 -19.06 -19.25
N ILE A 878 4.08 -19.82 -18.64
CA ILE A 878 4.04 -20.10 -17.20
C ILE A 878 5.30 -20.88 -16.77
N ALA A 879 5.68 -21.93 -17.49
CA ALA A 879 6.88 -22.72 -17.18
C ALA A 879 8.16 -21.86 -17.18
N PHE A 880 8.29 -20.98 -18.18
CA PHE A 880 9.38 -20.01 -18.22
C PHE A 880 9.33 -19.03 -17.04
N ALA A 881 8.16 -18.46 -16.74
CA ALA A 881 7.97 -17.53 -15.63
C ALA A 881 8.32 -18.18 -14.27
N THR A 882 7.88 -19.42 -14.04
CA THR A 882 8.19 -20.19 -12.83
C THR A 882 9.68 -20.49 -12.69
N THR A 883 10.33 -20.92 -13.77
CA THR A 883 11.77 -21.21 -13.75
C THR A 883 12.56 -19.94 -13.46
N THR A 884 12.24 -18.86 -14.16
CA THR A 884 12.87 -17.54 -13.98
C THR A 884 12.68 -17.02 -12.56
N ALA A 885 11.46 -17.11 -12.01
CA ALA A 885 11.18 -16.69 -10.64
C ALA A 885 12.01 -17.49 -9.62
N ARG A 886 12.11 -18.83 -9.76
CA ARG A 886 12.91 -19.67 -8.87
C ARG A 886 14.39 -19.32 -8.93
N GLU A 887 14.94 -19.20 -10.13
CA GLU A 887 16.36 -18.89 -10.33
C GLU A 887 16.72 -17.53 -9.73
N LEU A 888 15.91 -16.50 -10.01
CA LEU A 888 16.11 -15.17 -9.44
C LEU A 888 15.97 -15.16 -7.92
N ALA A 889 14.95 -15.82 -7.35
CA ALA A 889 14.77 -15.87 -5.89
C ALA A 889 15.97 -16.55 -5.21
N LEU A 890 16.43 -17.69 -5.74
CA LEU A 890 17.61 -18.39 -5.22
C LEU A 890 18.89 -17.56 -5.35
N GLN A 891 19.07 -16.87 -6.48
CA GLN A 891 20.24 -16.04 -6.72
C GLN A 891 20.27 -14.85 -5.78
N HIS A 892 19.19 -14.08 -5.70
CA HIS A 892 19.08 -12.95 -4.80
C HIS A 892 19.16 -13.35 -3.32
N ALA A 893 18.67 -14.53 -2.94
CA ALA A 893 18.86 -15.03 -1.57
C ALA A 893 20.34 -15.28 -1.28
N ARG A 894 21.11 -15.85 -2.23
CA ARG A 894 22.57 -16.01 -2.10
C ARG A 894 23.29 -14.66 -2.06
N ASP A 895 22.91 -13.74 -2.94
CA ASP A 895 23.49 -12.38 -2.98
C ASP A 895 23.22 -11.61 -1.69
N ALA A 896 22.07 -11.85 -1.05
CA ALA A 896 21.72 -11.33 0.27
C ALA A 896 22.42 -12.03 1.44
N GLY A 897 23.20 -13.09 1.19
CA GLY A 897 24.05 -13.78 2.16
C GLY A 897 23.54 -15.16 2.62
N ALA A 898 22.48 -15.72 2.02
CA ALA A 898 21.97 -17.03 2.38
C ALA A 898 22.85 -18.18 1.89
N VAL A 899 23.04 -19.19 2.74
CA VAL A 899 23.70 -20.47 2.41
C VAL A 899 22.64 -21.52 2.12
N ASN A 900 22.75 -22.19 0.97
CA ASN A 900 21.84 -23.25 0.53
C ASN A 900 20.34 -22.91 0.70
N PRO A 901 19.85 -21.78 0.15
CA PRO A 901 18.45 -21.40 0.31
C PRO A 901 17.51 -22.42 -0.32
N ALA A 902 16.41 -22.71 0.37
CA ALA A 902 15.28 -23.45 -0.17
C ALA A 902 14.33 -22.48 -0.89
N VAL A 903 13.60 -22.94 -1.91
CA VAL A 903 12.67 -22.09 -2.66
C VAL A 903 11.33 -22.79 -2.92
N ARG A 904 10.25 -22.08 -2.58
CA ARG A 904 8.85 -22.46 -2.87
C ARG A 904 8.30 -21.55 -3.96
N THR A 905 7.38 -22.07 -4.75
CA THR A 905 6.69 -21.33 -5.80
C THR A 905 5.19 -21.42 -5.65
N GLU A 906 4.51 -20.30 -5.88
CA GLU A 906 3.06 -20.18 -5.89
C GLU A 906 2.63 -19.57 -7.21
N VAL A 907 1.63 -20.17 -7.84
CA VAL A 907 1.06 -19.71 -9.11
C VAL A 907 -0.37 -19.27 -8.85
N ASP A 908 -0.65 -18.00 -9.12
CA ASP A 908 -1.98 -17.39 -9.01
C ASP A 908 -2.50 -17.04 -10.41
N ARG A 909 -3.65 -17.60 -10.77
CA ARG A 909 -4.31 -17.37 -12.07
C ARG A 909 -5.48 -16.41 -11.86
N ARG A 910 -5.33 -15.16 -12.32
CA ARG A 910 -6.39 -14.16 -12.26
C ARG A 910 -7.24 -14.22 -13.51
N MET A 911 -8.45 -14.74 -13.35
CA MET A 911 -9.48 -14.74 -14.37
C MET A 911 -10.47 -13.62 -14.08
N ALA A 912 -10.90 -12.88 -15.10
CA ALA A 912 -12.02 -11.96 -14.98
C ALA A 912 -13.16 -12.41 -15.88
N ARG A 913 -14.38 -12.27 -15.37
CA ARG A 913 -15.57 -12.43 -16.18
C ARG A 913 -15.71 -11.19 -17.06
N ILE A 914 -15.57 -11.38 -18.36
CA ILE A 914 -15.83 -10.31 -19.31
C ILE A 914 -17.34 -10.20 -19.56
N ALA A 915 -17.75 -9.11 -20.22
CA ALA A 915 -19.17 -8.76 -20.42
C ALA A 915 -20.01 -9.85 -21.12
N ASP A 916 -19.37 -10.86 -21.70
CA ASP A 916 -20.01 -12.01 -22.34
C ASP A 916 -20.26 -13.22 -21.42
N GLY A 917 -19.91 -13.10 -20.13
CA GLY A 917 -20.01 -14.16 -19.13
C GLY A 917 -18.87 -15.18 -19.15
N SER A 918 -18.03 -15.18 -20.19
CA SER A 918 -16.85 -16.04 -20.27
C SER A 918 -15.74 -15.54 -19.34
N MET A 919 -14.93 -16.48 -18.87
CA MET A 919 -13.77 -16.19 -18.04
C MET A 919 -12.57 -15.93 -18.96
N GLN A 920 -12.07 -14.70 -18.94
CA GLN A 920 -10.83 -14.33 -19.63
C GLN A 920 -9.68 -14.30 -18.63
N LEU A 921 -8.56 -14.92 -19.00
CA LEU A 921 -7.32 -14.76 -18.27
C LEU A 921 -6.89 -13.29 -18.33
N ILE A 922 -6.74 -12.64 -17.18
CA ILE A 922 -6.19 -11.29 -17.08
C ILE A 922 -4.68 -11.36 -16.92
N GLU A 923 -4.22 -12.25 -16.05
CA GLU A 923 -2.83 -12.34 -15.63
C GLU A 923 -2.59 -13.67 -14.91
N VAL A 924 -1.42 -14.27 -15.11
CA VAL A 924 -0.86 -15.29 -14.21
C VAL A 924 0.29 -14.65 -13.46
N SER A 925 0.23 -14.66 -12.13
CA SER A 925 1.33 -14.24 -11.26
C SER A 925 2.04 -15.48 -10.73
N VAL A 926 3.36 -15.54 -10.87
CA VAL A 926 4.18 -16.56 -10.23
C VAL A 926 5.07 -15.90 -9.18
N THR A 927 4.92 -16.31 -7.93
CA THR A 927 5.74 -15.82 -6.81
C THR A 927 6.65 -16.95 -6.35
N ALA A 928 7.96 -16.73 -6.40
CA ALA A 928 8.96 -17.61 -5.80
C ALA A 928 9.47 -16.99 -4.49
N THR A 929 9.41 -17.74 -3.41
CA THR A 929 9.94 -17.35 -2.09
C THR A 929 11.14 -18.23 -1.79
N ALA A 930 12.33 -17.63 -1.75
CA ALA A 930 13.54 -18.30 -1.32
C ALA A 930 13.89 -17.89 0.11
N ALA A 931 14.23 -18.86 0.96
CA ALA A 931 14.67 -18.61 2.32
C ALA A 931 15.88 -19.45 2.70
N GLY A 932 16.76 -18.87 3.51
CA GLY A 932 17.94 -19.56 4.00
C GLY A 932 18.60 -18.84 5.16
N ARG A 933 19.56 -19.51 5.78
CA ARG A 933 20.33 -18.96 6.90
C ARG A 933 21.56 -18.22 6.38
N PRO A 934 22.00 -17.14 7.06
CA PRO A 934 23.21 -16.41 6.69
C PRO A 934 24.48 -17.26 6.88
N LEU A 935 25.54 -16.91 6.16
CA LEU A 935 26.87 -17.48 6.32
C LEU A 935 27.41 -17.26 7.74
N LEU A 936 27.89 -18.31 8.40
CA LEU A 936 28.56 -18.22 9.70
C LEU A 936 30.00 -17.74 9.53
N SER A 937 30.60 -17.15 10.57
CA SER A 937 31.98 -16.62 10.47
C SER A 937 33.00 -17.71 10.08
N PRO A 938 34.02 -17.38 9.25
CA PRO A 938 35.07 -18.33 8.88
C PRO A 938 35.87 -18.85 10.08
N SER A 939 36.14 -18.00 11.07
CA SER A 939 36.81 -18.37 12.32
C SER A 939 35.99 -19.38 13.12
N TYR A 940 34.67 -19.18 13.22
CA TYR A 940 33.75 -20.13 13.84
C TYR A 940 33.69 -21.46 13.09
N ALA A 941 33.60 -21.40 11.75
CA ALA A 941 33.57 -22.60 10.91
C ALA A 941 34.87 -23.42 11.03
N GLN A 942 36.03 -22.77 11.06
CA GLN A 942 37.33 -23.40 11.29
C GLN A 942 37.42 -24.00 12.71
N HIS A 943 37.03 -23.25 13.74
CA HIS A 943 37.04 -23.71 15.13
C HIS A 943 36.13 -24.93 15.35
N LYS A 944 34.99 -25.02 14.64
CA LYS A 944 34.04 -26.15 14.74
C LYS A 944 34.22 -27.25 13.70
N GLY A 945 35.24 -27.17 12.83
CA GLY A 945 35.52 -28.19 11.81
C GLY A 945 34.44 -28.31 10.73
N ILE A 946 33.74 -27.22 10.42
CA ILE A 946 32.70 -27.17 9.38
C ILE A 946 33.37 -27.05 8.00
N PRO A 947 33.01 -27.85 6.99
CA PRO A 947 33.71 -27.90 5.70
C PRO A 947 33.72 -26.55 4.94
N ALA A 948 34.84 -26.26 4.26
CA ALA A 948 35.11 -24.98 3.60
C ALA A 948 34.15 -24.59 2.45
N ALA A 949 33.30 -25.51 1.96
CA ALA A 949 32.30 -25.21 0.91
C ALA A 949 31.21 -24.22 1.36
N SER A 950 31.11 -23.95 2.67
CA SER A 950 30.29 -22.91 3.28
C SER A 950 31.10 -21.68 3.72
N VAL A 951 32.23 -21.39 3.06
CA VAL A 951 33.10 -20.25 3.34
C VAL A 951 33.53 -19.62 2.00
N VAL A 952 33.17 -18.36 1.75
CA VAL A 952 33.74 -17.58 0.64
C VAL A 952 34.78 -16.63 1.23
N SER A 953 35.99 -16.63 0.68
CA SER A 953 36.99 -15.60 0.95
C SER A 953 36.45 -14.25 0.48
N ALA A 954 36.31 -13.29 1.39
CA ALA A 954 35.98 -11.92 1.03
C ALA A 954 36.98 -11.42 -0.03
N ASN A 955 36.52 -11.12 -1.24
CA ASN A 955 37.30 -10.33 -2.17
C ASN A 955 37.44 -8.93 -1.57
N SER A 956 38.66 -8.59 -1.17
CA SER A 956 39.07 -7.33 -0.56
C SER A 956 39.18 -6.14 -1.54
N ASP A 957 38.64 -6.24 -2.75
CA ASP A 957 39.00 -5.32 -3.85
C ASP A 957 38.00 -4.17 -4.11
N ILE A 958 37.16 -3.80 -3.13
CA ILE A 958 36.24 -2.63 -3.28
C ILE A 958 36.54 -1.49 -2.29
N LEU A 959 37.53 -1.63 -1.40
CA LEU A 959 37.91 -0.58 -0.45
C LEU A 959 39.30 -0.02 -0.75
N SER A 960 39.47 0.64 -1.90
CA SER A 960 40.54 1.64 -2.04
C SER A 960 40.01 2.99 -1.58
N SER A 961 40.55 3.48 -0.47
CA SER A 961 40.23 4.72 0.25
C SER A 961 40.52 6.04 -0.49
N ASP A 962 40.65 6.02 -1.82
CA ASP A 962 41.11 7.17 -2.62
C ASP A 962 40.05 7.74 -3.57
N ALA A 963 38.78 7.33 -3.45
CA ALA A 963 37.67 7.97 -4.14
C ALA A 963 36.73 8.63 -3.11
N ILE A 964 36.47 9.93 -3.29
CA ILE A 964 35.75 10.86 -2.39
C ILE A 964 36.69 11.60 -1.42
N GLY A 965 37.55 12.44 -2.00
CA GLY A 965 38.12 13.63 -1.36
C GLY A 965 37.64 14.87 -2.09
#